data_AF-A0A2V7Y550-F1
#
_entry.id   AF-A0A2V7Y550-F1
#
_cell.length_a   1.000
_cell.length_b   1.000
_cell.length_c   1.000
_cell.angle_alpha   90.00
_cell.angle_beta   90.00
_cell.angle_gamma   90.00
#
_symmetry.space_group_name_H-M   'P 1'
#
loop_
_entity.id
_entity.type
_entity.pdbx_description
1 polymer ?
#
loop_
_entity_poly.entity_id
_entity_poly.type
_entity_poly.pdbx_seq_one_letter_code
_entity_poly.pdbx_strand_id
1 'polypeptide(L)'
;MERDTVLLRPLRTVLIRPGRETAEEERTPLPIPTEEDPPALPALIAAVYALSRRERRRLSEEYLRSLLEPPAGTPPLRDELQRAVAELERRRAALPSGAERPAALQSLTDEVARALLAAAERVFILDPQRSTLELLEPAERDRYLGFAWAHGDYPGHAKDEAPGPNEGRADQMFAALTLLRPERRANSGSTAVVREEEFDARMQDRVDAALASVPGERGQRLNRDASAAYVQMKTAAAADGVTLSINNSYRTAARARASAARADNRAAVAAFSSHTLGLAVDLNMSHSGLRFQETTTRPFQNVVDMYKSPVHKWMFLRGEPSGWFPYRREPWHWEYNPPGFRERFRQPQAGAQPGAAVPAGTAAAAGAAVGAAAGAAAGAAAGAAGPAAALAAAAATSAATRAAAAEGVNDPITPPRAPLAITGSVGRGGANAAADVRAVQDRLLELRALEASDAATERPAAAGTVAETSLARTIDAIEGFQRLLGVPVDGRVEVRGATRTDLDRAIPNPTAAELAAVTAERGAVRESVSRGLTIAGAVGATPTGNAPEDVRAVQRRLVELDRLPASHRESPAAGATAAVPQANLPATIRALRAFQDDVRFWVRKGAVTGAITPGVAAPGDATATLLDRVSVYTIALGPTEVSFRDHVVSGVTQSEAGVMFRGTARPSAIPIADYQAVGLSAGEAAALKYVSTHEGNFDAINTYDRARVSVGFIQFAGGRGLPPYLALLKARQPAKFRDLVQKLGLDVEFTVSRGAIAAPRVVVLDPAAPAVRRAAAAETAVRDDKKLTAALVVSGRDRDVQLVQIEAAARDYVRPALAGTVTWRGTAPVTLGDLLRTQKGMAALFDRAIQEGIGAARRRFERVIQRLVRSADPQAPLVTRVELQNREGDVLSELERDLQSAADVAGRIMRARTVLGTLIAAASAAGATLAGLLVRPELADARRAVMDARTGLAGVVNVSPAGNASVDATLATMNTTLSAEEARLALTPSPASLSDLTSALTGSRNALAAAAGPVATAPMFLERIKRIRRSTLDAGLAEVA
;
A
#
# COMPACT_ATOMS: atom_id res chain seq x y z
N MET A 1 0.46 78.01 -12.47
CA MET A 1 1.22 76.88 -11.89
C MET A 1 0.34 76.22 -10.83
N GLU A 2 -0.92 75.88 -11.13
CA GLU A 2 -1.43 74.69 -11.83
C GLU A 2 -1.33 73.42 -10.95
N ARG A 3 -2.24 73.27 -9.97
CA ARG A 3 -3.65 72.77 -9.99
C ARG A 3 -3.68 71.23 -9.88
N ASP A 4 -4.50 70.55 -9.06
CA ASP A 4 -5.58 70.94 -8.14
C ASP A 4 -5.94 69.76 -7.19
N THR A 5 -6.23 70.12 -5.92
CA THR A 5 -7.34 69.74 -4.97
C THR A 5 -8.09 68.38 -5.09
N VAL A 6 -8.15 67.50 -4.07
CA VAL A 6 -8.91 67.48 -2.78
C VAL A 6 -10.41 67.11 -2.91
N LEU A 7 -10.76 65.89 -2.43
CA LEU A 7 -11.77 65.56 -1.37
C LEU A 7 -13.19 66.20 -1.41
N LEU A 8 -14.25 65.37 -1.44
CA LEU A 8 -15.35 65.21 -0.44
C LEU A 8 -16.71 64.74 -1.02
N ARG A 9 -17.37 63.89 -0.22
CA ARG A 9 -18.81 63.49 -0.14
C ARG A 9 -19.81 64.67 -0.31
N PRO A 10 -21.15 64.52 -0.54
CA PRO A 10 -22.05 63.61 0.23
C PRO A 10 -23.40 63.14 -0.41
N LEU A 11 -24.15 62.37 0.41
CA LEU A 11 -25.56 61.94 0.34
C LEU A 11 -26.57 63.08 0.07
N ARG A 12 -27.66 62.79 -0.68
CA ARG A 12 -29.08 62.84 -0.21
C ARG A 12 -30.16 62.79 -1.34
N THR A 13 -31.21 62.00 -1.08
CA THR A 13 -32.66 62.31 -1.16
C THR A 13 -33.39 62.56 -2.50
N VAL A 14 -34.33 61.64 -2.79
CA VAL A 14 -35.77 61.75 -3.17
C VAL A 14 -36.33 63.09 -3.72
N LEU A 15 -37.06 63.01 -4.86
CA LEU A 15 -38.33 63.69 -5.25
C LEU A 15 -38.64 63.31 -6.73
N ILE A 16 -39.67 62.53 -7.09
CA ILE A 16 -41.11 62.83 -7.30
C ILE A 16 -41.45 63.75 -8.50
N ARG A 17 -42.09 63.13 -9.53
CA ARG A 17 -43.11 63.60 -10.53
C ARG A 17 -42.69 64.47 -11.73
N PRO A 18 -43.57 64.66 -12.76
CA PRO A 18 -44.44 63.70 -13.48
C PRO A 18 -44.42 63.95 -15.02
N GLY A 19 -45.07 63.11 -15.83
CA GLY A 19 -45.35 63.47 -17.24
C GLY A 19 -45.93 62.34 -18.09
N ARG A 20 -47.26 62.35 -18.23
CA ARG A 20 -48.03 61.60 -19.23
C ARG A 20 -47.63 62.03 -20.64
N GLU A 21 -47.58 61.09 -21.57
CA GLU A 21 -48.25 61.25 -22.86
C GLU A 21 -48.59 59.89 -23.48
N THR A 22 -49.77 59.87 -24.07
CA THR A 22 -50.56 58.74 -24.56
C THR A 22 -50.22 58.40 -26.00
N ALA A 23 -50.12 57.12 -26.32
CA ALA A 23 -50.46 56.61 -27.64
C ALA A 23 -50.95 55.17 -27.48
N GLU A 24 -52.25 54.99 -27.68
CA GLU A 24 -52.91 53.71 -27.91
C GLU A 24 -52.38 53.13 -29.21
N GLU A 25 -51.71 51.99 -29.14
CA GLU A 25 -51.48 51.13 -30.29
C GLU A 25 -51.89 49.70 -29.91
N GLU A 26 -52.96 49.28 -30.56
CA GLU A 26 -53.56 47.96 -30.64
C GLU A 26 -52.50 46.84 -30.60
N ARG A 27 -52.35 46.18 -29.44
CA ARG A 27 -51.64 44.90 -29.34
C ARG A 27 -52.58 43.84 -28.80
N THR A 28 -52.83 42.87 -29.67
CA THR A 28 -53.40 41.54 -29.48
C THR A 28 -53.11 40.97 -28.07
N PRO A 29 -54.06 40.30 -27.40
CA PRO A 29 -53.80 39.72 -26.08
C PRO A 29 -52.69 38.68 -26.22
N LEU A 30 -51.53 38.96 -25.63
CA LEU A 30 -50.51 37.93 -25.43
C LEU A 30 -51.13 36.82 -24.58
N PRO A 31 -50.93 35.54 -24.94
CA PRO A 31 -51.42 34.44 -24.13
C PRO A 31 -50.84 34.57 -22.73
N ILE A 32 -51.71 34.44 -21.73
CA ILE A 32 -51.28 34.22 -20.34
C ILE A 32 -50.29 33.06 -20.39
N PRO A 33 -49.02 33.24 -19.97
CA PRO A 33 -48.07 32.14 -19.99
C PRO A 33 -48.68 31.02 -19.15
N THR A 34 -48.91 29.88 -19.79
CA THR A 34 -49.18 28.64 -19.08
C THR A 34 -48.07 28.47 -18.06
N GLU A 35 -48.45 28.26 -16.81
CA GLU A 35 -47.58 28.12 -15.64
C GLU A 35 -46.77 26.81 -15.75
N GLU A 36 -45.93 26.70 -16.78
CA GLU A 36 -45.05 25.54 -16.99
C GLU A 36 -43.87 25.66 -16.04
N ASP A 37 -43.75 24.71 -15.08
CA ASP A 37 -42.61 24.75 -14.17
C ASP A 37 -41.28 24.59 -14.98
N PRO A 38 -40.21 25.30 -14.59
CA PRO A 38 -38.95 25.34 -15.34
C PRO A 38 -38.34 23.94 -15.54
N PRO A 39 -37.50 23.73 -16.58
CA PRO A 39 -36.82 22.45 -16.80
C PRO A 39 -35.98 22.03 -15.59
N ALA A 40 -36.04 20.75 -15.20
CA ALA A 40 -35.43 20.27 -13.95
C ALA A 40 -33.91 20.46 -13.87
N LEU A 41 -33.18 20.30 -14.99
CA LEU A 41 -31.73 20.39 -14.99
C LEU A 41 -31.21 21.82 -14.67
N PRO A 42 -31.61 22.89 -15.40
CA PRO A 42 -31.27 24.26 -15.03
C PRO A 42 -31.73 24.66 -13.63
N ALA A 43 -32.94 24.25 -13.23
CA ALA A 43 -33.47 24.55 -11.90
C ALA A 43 -32.61 23.91 -10.79
N LEU A 44 -32.21 22.65 -10.98
CA LEU A 44 -31.36 21.92 -10.05
C LEU A 44 -29.95 22.53 -9.96
N ILE A 45 -29.31 22.86 -11.09
CA ILE A 45 -28.00 23.51 -11.11
C ILE A 45 -28.06 24.88 -10.41
N ALA A 46 -29.06 25.69 -10.72
CA ALA A 46 -29.26 26.99 -10.07
C ALA A 46 -29.47 26.84 -8.55
N ALA A 47 -30.24 25.83 -8.12
CA ALA A 47 -30.46 25.52 -6.72
C ALA A 47 -29.16 25.07 -6.01
N VAL A 48 -28.31 24.26 -6.65
CA VAL A 48 -26.99 23.88 -6.11
C VAL A 48 -26.11 25.12 -5.88
N TYR A 49 -26.05 26.03 -6.85
CA TYR A 49 -25.30 27.28 -6.70
C TYR A 49 -25.89 28.19 -5.62
N ALA A 50 -27.21 28.33 -5.58
CA ALA A 50 -27.90 29.11 -4.55
C ALA A 50 -27.64 28.54 -3.15
N LEU A 51 -27.72 27.22 -2.98
CA LEU A 51 -27.39 26.53 -1.73
C LEU A 51 -25.93 26.77 -1.32
N SER A 52 -24.99 26.63 -2.26
CA SER A 52 -23.57 26.87 -1.99
C SER A 52 -23.33 28.30 -1.47
N ARG A 53 -23.96 29.31 -2.09
CA ARG A 53 -23.89 30.72 -1.64
C ARG A 53 -24.53 30.95 -0.27
N ARG A 54 -25.73 30.40 -0.04
CA ARG A 54 -26.47 30.58 1.23
C ARG A 54 -25.71 30.00 2.41
N GLU A 55 -25.06 28.86 2.20
CA GLU A 55 -24.35 28.15 3.26
C GLU A 55 -22.94 28.70 3.53
N ARG A 56 -22.49 29.71 2.76
CA ARG A 56 -21.28 30.55 2.94
C ARG A 56 -19.94 29.82 3.14
N ARG A 57 -19.92 28.48 3.11
CA ARG A 57 -18.79 27.67 3.57
C ARG A 57 -18.69 26.33 2.82
N ARG A 58 -18.80 26.37 1.48
CA ARG A 58 -18.70 25.19 0.59
C ARG A 58 -17.77 25.47 -0.59
N LEU A 59 -17.69 24.49 -1.49
CA LEU A 59 -16.94 24.52 -2.74
C LEU A 59 -17.19 25.82 -3.53
N SER A 60 -16.14 26.38 -4.13
CA SER A 60 -16.27 27.56 -4.98
C SER A 60 -17.20 27.29 -6.16
N GLU A 61 -17.92 28.32 -6.62
CA GLU A 61 -18.81 28.18 -7.79
C GLU A 61 -18.02 27.75 -9.04
N GLU A 62 -16.78 28.22 -9.19
CA GLU A 62 -15.86 27.79 -10.24
C GLU A 62 -15.63 26.28 -10.20
N TYR A 63 -15.36 25.72 -9.02
CA TYR A 63 -15.14 24.29 -8.86
C TYR A 63 -16.43 23.49 -9.09
N LEU A 64 -17.56 23.94 -8.54
CA LEU A 64 -18.86 23.30 -8.78
C LEU A 64 -19.22 23.30 -10.27
N ARG A 65 -18.94 24.40 -11.00
CA ARG A 65 -19.08 24.46 -12.45
C ARG A 65 -18.18 23.46 -13.16
N SER A 66 -16.93 23.28 -12.72
CA SER A 66 -16.05 22.26 -13.29
C SER A 66 -16.57 20.82 -13.14
N LEU A 67 -17.41 20.55 -12.13
CA LEU A 67 -17.98 19.23 -11.85
C LEU A 67 -19.33 18.99 -12.54
N LEU A 68 -20.15 20.03 -12.67
CA LEU A 68 -21.53 19.94 -13.16
C LEU A 68 -21.68 20.39 -14.62
N GLU A 69 -20.84 21.34 -15.07
CA GLU A 69 -20.92 22.03 -16.35
C GLU A 69 -19.52 22.29 -16.95
N PRO A 70 -18.70 21.26 -17.23
CA PRO A 70 -17.36 21.48 -17.74
C PRO A 70 -17.40 22.10 -19.16
N PRO A 71 -16.50 23.04 -19.49
CA PRO A 71 -16.48 23.71 -20.80
C PRO A 71 -16.16 22.78 -21.97
N ALA A 72 -15.58 21.61 -21.70
CA ALA A 72 -15.41 20.52 -22.67
C ALA A 72 -15.42 19.16 -21.94
N GLY A 73 -16.00 18.14 -22.57
CA GLY A 73 -16.04 16.77 -22.02
C GLY A 73 -17.32 16.45 -21.24
N THR A 74 -17.34 15.28 -20.63
CA THR A 74 -18.47 14.80 -19.81
C THR A 74 -18.31 15.30 -18.36
N PRO A 75 -19.37 15.82 -17.70
CA PRO A 75 -19.31 16.22 -16.29
C PRO A 75 -18.76 15.09 -15.41
N PRO A 76 -17.80 15.37 -14.50
CA PRO A 76 -17.32 14.39 -13.53
C PRO A 76 -18.42 13.75 -12.68
N LEU A 77 -19.54 14.46 -12.48
CA LEU A 77 -20.72 13.98 -11.76
C LEU A 77 -21.89 13.65 -12.71
N ARG A 78 -21.63 13.23 -13.95
CA ARG A 78 -22.68 12.98 -14.94
C ARG A 78 -23.77 12.04 -14.41
N ASP A 79 -23.37 10.92 -13.80
CA ASP A 79 -24.30 9.89 -13.36
C ASP A 79 -25.11 10.33 -12.13
N GLU A 80 -24.49 11.05 -11.20
CA GLU A 80 -25.17 11.69 -10.07
C GLU A 80 -26.14 12.77 -10.53
N LEU A 81 -25.74 13.62 -11.48
CA LEU A 81 -26.57 14.68 -12.04
C LEU A 81 -27.77 14.10 -12.80
N GLN A 82 -27.56 13.08 -13.63
CA GLN A 82 -28.65 12.40 -14.34
C GLN A 82 -29.62 11.73 -13.37
N ARG A 83 -29.13 11.06 -12.33
CA ARG A 83 -29.98 10.47 -11.29
C ARG A 83 -30.78 11.54 -10.52
N ALA A 84 -30.14 12.66 -10.18
CA ALA A 84 -30.79 13.76 -9.48
C ALA A 84 -31.88 14.44 -10.33
N VAL A 85 -31.63 14.64 -11.62
CA VAL A 85 -32.63 15.15 -12.57
C VAL A 85 -33.82 14.19 -12.68
N ALA A 86 -33.55 12.89 -12.87
CA ALA A 86 -34.60 11.89 -12.95
C ALA A 86 -35.44 11.81 -11.66
N GLU A 87 -34.80 11.94 -10.50
CA GLU A 87 -35.48 11.95 -9.20
C GLU A 87 -36.35 13.20 -9.02
N LEU A 88 -35.83 14.38 -9.39
CA LEU A 88 -36.59 15.63 -9.33
C LEU A 88 -37.82 15.56 -10.24
N GLU A 89 -37.69 15.08 -11.47
CA GLU A 89 -38.82 14.94 -12.39
C GLU A 89 -39.87 13.94 -11.88
N ARG A 90 -39.43 12.78 -11.35
CA ARG A 90 -40.36 11.81 -10.75
C ARG A 90 -41.15 12.40 -9.58
N ARG A 91 -40.47 13.08 -8.66
CA ARG A 91 -41.11 13.65 -7.46
C ARG A 91 -41.95 14.89 -7.78
N ARG A 92 -41.54 15.69 -8.76
CA ARG A 92 -42.31 16.83 -9.30
C ARG A 92 -43.65 16.38 -9.89
N ALA A 93 -43.67 15.26 -10.61
CA ALA A 93 -44.89 14.70 -11.19
C ALA A 93 -45.91 14.25 -10.13
N ALA A 94 -45.45 13.94 -8.91
CA ALA A 94 -46.30 13.51 -7.80
C ALA A 94 -46.84 14.67 -6.93
N LEU A 95 -46.43 15.92 -7.19
CA LEU A 95 -46.91 17.07 -6.43
C LEU A 95 -48.35 17.44 -6.83
N PRO A 96 -49.26 17.71 -5.88
CA PRO A 96 -50.61 18.18 -6.19
C PRO A 96 -50.58 19.55 -6.88
N SER A 97 -51.59 19.83 -7.71
CA SER A 97 -51.84 21.17 -8.25
C SER A 97 -52.44 22.10 -7.19
N GLY A 98 -52.17 23.41 -7.28
CA GLY A 98 -52.74 24.41 -6.40
C GLY A 98 -51.72 25.44 -5.90
N ALA A 99 -52.19 26.40 -5.08
CA ALA A 99 -51.40 27.56 -4.64
C ALA A 99 -50.14 27.21 -3.83
N GLU A 100 -50.07 26.01 -3.24
CA GLU A 100 -48.92 25.55 -2.45
C GLU A 100 -47.84 24.85 -3.29
N ARG A 101 -48.13 24.51 -4.56
CA ARG A 101 -47.23 23.78 -5.45
C ARG A 101 -45.85 24.45 -5.61
N PRO A 102 -45.72 25.78 -5.79
CA PRO A 102 -44.42 26.43 -5.93
C PRO A 102 -43.53 26.26 -4.69
N ALA A 103 -44.10 26.37 -3.49
CA ALA A 103 -43.37 26.19 -2.23
C ALA A 103 -42.91 24.73 -2.04
N ALA A 104 -43.79 23.77 -2.37
CA ALA A 104 -43.45 22.35 -2.34
C ALA A 104 -42.36 21.97 -3.35
N LEU A 105 -42.43 22.53 -4.58
CA LEU A 105 -41.43 22.32 -5.62
C LEU A 105 -40.07 22.92 -5.23
N GLN A 106 -40.05 24.13 -4.63
CA GLN A 106 -38.81 24.73 -4.14
C GLN A 106 -38.18 23.88 -3.02
N SER A 107 -38.98 23.40 -2.08
CA SER A 107 -38.51 22.52 -1.00
C SER A 107 -37.91 21.21 -1.54
N LEU A 108 -38.60 20.59 -2.49
CA LEU A 108 -38.15 19.39 -3.20
C LEU A 108 -36.83 19.64 -3.95
N THR A 109 -36.74 20.74 -4.70
CA THR A 109 -35.55 21.11 -5.46
C THR A 109 -34.36 21.34 -4.52
N ASP A 110 -34.57 22.04 -3.40
CA ASP A 110 -33.54 22.26 -2.37
C ASP A 110 -33.07 20.95 -1.70
N GLU A 111 -33.93 19.93 -1.60
CA GLU A 111 -33.58 18.61 -1.07
C GLU A 111 -32.67 17.85 -2.05
N VAL A 112 -33.08 17.75 -3.31
CA VAL A 112 -32.30 17.06 -4.36
C VAL A 112 -30.97 17.78 -4.63
N ALA A 113 -30.99 19.11 -4.66
CA ALA A 113 -29.79 19.93 -4.82
C ALA A 113 -28.80 19.74 -3.66
N ARG A 114 -29.29 19.56 -2.42
CA ARG A 114 -28.41 19.24 -1.26
C ARG A 114 -27.72 17.90 -1.41
N ALA A 115 -28.40 16.88 -1.93
CA ALA A 115 -27.79 15.57 -2.19
C ALA A 115 -26.70 15.66 -3.27
N LEU A 116 -26.96 16.40 -4.35
CA LEU A 116 -25.98 16.61 -5.43
C LEU A 116 -24.77 17.43 -4.96
N LEU A 117 -24.99 18.47 -4.15
CA LEU A 117 -23.92 19.26 -3.54
C LEU A 117 -23.06 18.40 -2.59
N ALA A 118 -23.68 17.50 -1.81
CA ALA A 118 -22.95 16.56 -0.97
C ALA A 118 -22.09 15.57 -1.79
N ALA A 119 -22.54 15.17 -2.98
CA ALA A 119 -21.74 14.35 -3.90
C ALA A 119 -20.54 15.13 -4.45
N ALA A 120 -20.72 16.40 -4.83
CA ALA A 120 -19.63 17.28 -5.26
C ALA A 120 -18.57 17.48 -4.17
N GLU A 121 -19.00 17.67 -2.92
CA GLU A 121 -18.09 17.72 -1.78
C GLU A 121 -17.33 16.41 -1.59
N ARG A 122 -17.98 15.26 -1.77
CA ARG A 122 -17.31 13.97 -1.66
C ARG A 122 -16.20 13.83 -2.70
N VAL A 123 -16.44 14.27 -3.94
CA VAL A 123 -15.41 14.31 -5.00
C VAL A 123 -14.23 15.19 -4.56
N PHE A 124 -14.51 16.40 -4.05
CA PHE A 124 -13.46 17.28 -3.53
C PHE A 124 -12.69 16.66 -2.36
N ILE A 125 -13.38 16.04 -1.41
CA ILE A 125 -12.80 15.40 -0.22
C ILE A 125 -11.85 14.27 -0.64
N LEU A 126 -12.24 13.43 -1.60
CA LEU A 126 -11.46 12.26 -1.98
C LEU A 126 -10.33 12.56 -2.99
N ASP A 127 -10.37 13.70 -3.68
CA ASP A 127 -9.34 14.06 -4.67
C ASP A 127 -8.00 14.39 -3.98
N PRO A 128 -6.94 13.57 -4.16
CA PRO A 128 -5.67 13.77 -3.46
C PRO A 128 -4.87 14.99 -3.93
N GLN A 129 -5.25 15.60 -5.06
CA GLN A 129 -4.61 16.81 -5.58
C GLN A 129 -5.22 18.09 -5.03
N ARG A 130 -6.39 18.01 -4.40
CA ARG A 130 -7.15 19.16 -3.92
C ARG A 130 -6.88 19.47 -2.46
N SER A 131 -6.75 20.75 -2.13
CA SER A 131 -6.50 21.26 -0.78
C SER A 131 -7.65 22.10 -0.24
N THR A 132 -7.87 22.10 1.08
CA THR A 132 -8.79 23.09 1.70
C THR A 132 -8.38 24.54 1.48
N LEU A 133 -7.10 24.80 1.14
CA LEU A 133 -6.66 26.14 0.73
C LEU A 133 -7.34 26.63 -0.56
N GLU A 134 -7.90 25.73 -1.38
CA GLU A 134 -8.68 26.09 -2.57
C GLU A 134 -10.07 26.65 -2.25
N LEU A 135 -10.51 26.56 -0.99
CA LEU A 135 -11.74 27.17 -0.52
C LEU A 135 -11.57 28.66 -0.18
N LEU A 136 -10.34 29.16 -0.15
CA LEU A 136 -10.04 30.59 0.02
C LEU A 136 -10.41 31.36 -1.24
N GLU A 137 -10.59 32.67 -1.10
CA GLU A 137 -10.78 33.57 -2.24
C GLU A 137 -9.59 33.45 -3.22
N PRO A 138 -9.79 33.56 -4.54
CA PRO A 138 -8.75 33.27 -5.54
C PRO A 138 -7.40 33.94 -5.27
N ALA A 139 -7.41 35.22 -4.87
CA ALA A 139 -6.19 35.97 -4.55
C ALA A 139 -5.44 35.43 -3.31
N GLU A 140 -6.16 34.91 -2.31
CA GLU A 140 -5.57 34.29 -1.13
C GLU A 140 -5.14 32.85 -1.40
N ARG A 141 -5.96 32.09 -2.13
CA ARG A 141 -5.63 30.74 -2.61
C ARG A 141 -4.29 30.74 -3.34
N ASP A 142 -4.15 31.60 -4.35
CA ASP A 142 -2.97 31.64 -5.21
C ASP A 142 -1.72 32.17 -4.48
N ARG A 143 -1.91 32.88 -3.36
CA ARG A 143 -0.82 33.37 -2.49
C ARG A 143 -0.14 32.24 -1.70
N TYR A 144 -0.88 31.18 -1.38
CA TYR A 144 -0.42 30.08 -0.53
C TYR A 144 -0.20 28.77 -1.29
N LEU A 145 -1.05 28.46 -2.28
CA LEU A 145 -0.87 27.30 -3.14
C LEU A 145 0.33 27.49 -4.07
N GLY A 146 1.24 26.50 -4.07
CA GLY A 146 2.46 26.56 -4.88
C GLY A 146 3.55 27.48 -4.32
N PHE A 147 3.31 28.15 -3.18
CA PHE A 147 4.35 28.89 -2.49
C PHE A 147 5.43 27.95 -1.93
N ALA A 148 6.69 28.28 -2.14
CA ALA A 148 7.83 27.48 -1.68
C ALA A 148 8.12 27.74 -0.21
N TRP A 149 7.46 27.00 0.68
CA TRP A 149 7.65 27.11 2.12
C TRP A 149 9.02 26.57 2.57
N ALA A 150 9.71 27.34 3.41
CA ALA A 150 10.94 26.92 4.05
C ALA A 150 10.66 25.98 5.25
N HIS A 151 11.68 25.22 5.64
CA HIS A 151 11.57 24.22 6.71
C HIS A 151 11.01 24.77 8.02
N GLY A 152 11.45 25.98 8.41
CA GLY A 152 11.12 26.64 9.68
C GLY A 152 10.00 27.67 9.61
N ASP A 153 9.22 27.74 8.53
CA ASP A 153 8.17 28.78 8.36
C ASP A 153 6.93 28.59 9.27
N TYR A 154 6.90 27.54 10.10
CA TYR A 154 5.85 27.39 11.11
C TYR A 154 6.03 28.44 12.22
N PRO A 155 4.99 29.20 12.60
CA PRO A 155 5.10 30.25 13.62
C PRO A 155 5.60 29.74 14.97
N GLY A 156 6.69 30.33 15.46
CA GLY A 156 7.32 30.01 16.74
C GLY A 156 8.56 29.13 16.60
N HIS A 157 9.75 29.75 16.72
CA HIS A 157 11.04 29.09 16.77
C HIS A 157 11.43 28.69 18.21
N ALA A 158 12.25 27.65 18.36
CA ALA A 158 12.90 27.35 19.63
C ALA A 158 13.94 28.43 19.95
N LYS A 159 14.37 28.56 21.21
CA LYS A 159 15.29 29.61 21.66
C LYS A 159 16.61 29.68 20.87
N ASP A 160 17.06 28.54 20.34
CA ASP A 160 18.31 28.39 19.58
C ASP A 160 18.10 28.27 18.06
N GLU A 161 16.88 28.53 17.57
CA GLU A 161 16.55 28.48 16.14
C GLU A 161 16.18 29.86 15.62
N ALA A 162 16.69 30.20 14.43
CA ALA A 162 16.25 31.41 13.74
C ALA A 162 14.79 31.26 13.26
N PRO A 163 13.97 32.33 13.31
CA PRO A 163 12.64 32.30 12.73
C PRO A 163 12.69 31.98 11.24
N GLY A 164 11.68 31.26 10.75
CA GLY A 164 11.50 31.02 9.33
C GLY A 164 11.29 32.33 8.57
N PRO A 165 11.86 32.49 7.36
CA PRO A 165 11.74 33.72 6.59
C PRO A 165 10.29 34.09 6.23
N ASN A 166 9.34 33.15 6.29
CA ASN A 166 7.94 33.37 5.94
C ASN A 166 6.92 33.09 7.06
N GLU A 167 7.31 33.08 8.34
CA GLU A 167 6.37 32.86 9.46
C GLU A 167 5.16 33.81 9.43
N GLY A 168 5.37 35.09 9.11
CA GLY A 168 4.28 36.06 8.97
C GLY A 168 3.29 35.73 7.84
N ARG A 169 3.75 35.07 6.78
CA ARG A 169 2.88 34.57 5.69
C ARG A 169 2.09 33.35 6.15
N ALA A 170 2.70 32.46 6.94
CA ALA A 170 2.02 31.32 7.53
C ALA A 170 0.89 31.77 8.48
N ASP A 171 1.14 32.76 9.34
CA ASP A 171 0.10 33.33 10.21
C ASP A 171 -1.07 33.94 9.42
N GLN A 172 -0.80 34.61 8.30
CA GLN A 172 -1.86 35.11 7.40
C GLN A 172 -2.67 33.97 6.78
N MET A 173 -2.03 32.88 6.37
CA MET A 173 -2.72 31.69 5.84
C MET A 173 -3.65 31.09 6.89
N PHE A 174 -3.18 30.94 8.13
CA PHE A 174 -4.00 30.43 9.23
C PHE A 174 -5.17 31.36 9.56
N ALA A 175 -4.95 32.69 9.52
CA ALA A 175 -6.02 33.66 9.72
C ALA A 175 -7.09 33.55 8.63
N ALA A 176 -6.69 33.40 7.36
CA ALA A 176 -7.61 33.23 6.24
C ALA A 176 -8.45 31.94 6.37
N LEU A 177 -7.83 30.82 6.73
CA LEU A 177 -8.55 29.57 7.02
C LEU A 177 -9.52 29.70 8.20
N THR A 178 -9.16 30.50 9.22
CA THR A 178 -10.01 30.77 10.39
C THR A 178 -11.26 31.57 10.00
N LEU A 179 -11.21 32.41 8.97
CA LEU A 179 -12.39 33.13 8.47
C LEU A 179 -13.41 32.17 7.84
N LEU A 180 -12.94 31.12 7.17
CA LEU A 180 -13.80 30.08 6.60
C LEU A 180 -14.36 29.15 7.69
N ARG A 181 -13.51 28.71 8.62
CA ARG A 181 -13.88 27.84 9.75
C ARG A 181 -13.29 28.37 11.05
N PRO A 182 -14.10 29.11 11.84
CA PRO A 182 -13.66 29.68 13.10
C PRO A 182 -13.25 28.61 14.12
N GLU A 183 -12.20 28.89 14.87
CA GLU A 183 -11.82 28.09 16.03
C GLU A 183 -12.84 28.29 17.18
N ARG A 184 -13.09 27.22 17.94
CA ARG A 184 -13.80 27.28 19.22
C ARG A 184 -12.99 26.53 20.29
N ARG A 185 -11.89 27.15 20.73
CA ARG A 185 -10.96 26.54 21.68
C ARG A 185 -11.68 26.13 22.97
N ALA A 186 -11.51 24.89 23.40
CA ALA A 186 -12.12 24.37 24.64
C ALA A 186 -11.37 24.85 25.89
N ASN A 187 -10.10 25.28 25.75
CA ASN A 187 -9.23 25.64 26.86
C ASN A 187 -8.89 27.15 26.94
N SER A 188 -9.31 27.97 25.99
CA SER A 188 -8.92 29.39 25.90
C SER A 188 -9.96 30.25 25.16
N GLY A 189 -9.92 31.57 25.37
CA GLY A 189 -10.83 32.52 24.74
C GLY A 189 -12.20 32.64 25.42
N SER A 190 -13.11 33.39 24.77
CA SER A 190 -14.45 33.67 25.30
C SER A 190 -15.37 32.46 25.30
N THR A 191 -15.10 31.46 24.45
CA THR A 191 -15.89 30.22 24.31
C THR A 191 -15.27 29.01 25.01
N ALA A 192 -14.24 29.20 25.85
CA ALA A 192 -13.57 28.11 26.55
C ALA A 192 -14.56 27.31 27.42
N VAL A 193 -14.45 25.99 27.41
CA VAL A 193 -15.17 25.09 28.33
C VAL A 193 -14.56 25.20 29.73
N VAL A 194 -13.23 25.18 29.81
CA VAL A 194 -12.46 25.38 31.04
C VAL A 194 -11.20 26.19 30.71
N ARG A 195 -11.03 27.35 31.34
CA ARG A 195 -9.77 28.12 31.22
C ARG A 195 -8.71 27.60 32.19
N GLU A 196 -7.46 27.94 31.94
CA GLU A 196 -6.34 27.45 32.76
C GLU A 196 -6.50 27.84 34.24
N GLU A 197 -6.93 29.08 34.51
CA GLU A 197 -7.20 29.57 35.85
C GLU A 197 -8.38 28.88 36.55
N GLU A 198 -9.23 28.18 35.79
CA GLU A 198 -10.38 27.42 36.30
C GLU A 198 -10.05 25.92 36.51
N PHE A 199 -8.85 25.48 36.13
CA PHE A 199 -8.44 24.08 36.17
C PHE A 199 -7.78 23.72 37.51
N ASP A 200 -8.59 23.65 38.56
CA ASP A 200 -8.20 23.20 39.90
C ASP A 200 -8.38 21.68 40.08
N ALA A 201 -8.08 21.17 41.28
CA ALA A 201 -8.22 19.74 41.60
C ALA A 201 -9.67 19.24 41.42
N ARG A 202 -10.67 20.06 41.76
CA ARG A 202 -12.09 19.69 41.61
C ARG A 202 -12.48 19.57 40.14
N MET A 203 -11.94 20.44 39.30
CA MET A 203 -12.15 20.37 37.86
C MET A 203 -11.43 19.18 37.22
N GLN A 204 -10.22 18.86 37.69
CA GLN A 204 -9.49 17.64 37.29
C GLN A 204 -10.30 16.38 37.62
N ASP A 205 -10.82 16.26 38.85
CA ASP A 205 -11.66 15.13 39.26
C ASP A 205 -12.92 15.01 38.38
N ARG A 206 -13.55 16.14 38.05
CA ARG A 206 -14.70 16.19 37.14
C ARG A 206 -14.35 15.71 35.73
N VAL A 207 -13.22 16.15 35.18
CA VAL A 207 -12.73 15.67 33.89
C VAL A 207 -12.54 14.17 33.94
N ASP A 208 -11.81 13.66 34.93
CA ASP A 208 -11.48 12.25 35.04
C ASP A 208 -12.73 11.36 35.19
N ALA A 209 -13.75 11.83 35.92
CA ALA A 209 -15.06 11.17 36.02
C ALA A 209 -15.88 11.23 34.72
N ALA A 210 -15.63 12.21 33.85
CA ALA A 210 -16.32 12.36 32.57
C ALA A 210 -15.65 11.61 31.41
N LEU A 211 -14.43 11.07 31.59
CA LEU A 211 -13.67 10.36 30.57
C LEU A 211 -14.24 8.97 30.29
N ALA A 212 -14.62 8.72 29.04
CA ALA A 212 -14.99 7.43 28.50
C ALA A 212 -13.94 6.94 27.50
N SER A 213 -13.84 5.62 27.34
CA SER A 213 -13.16 5.02 26.19
C SER A 213 -13.87 5.43 24.90
N VAL A 214 -13.13 5.51 23.80
CA VAL A 214 -13.70 5.80 22.48
C VAL A 214 -13.96 4.49 21.73
N PRO A 215 -15.22 4.12 21.46
CA PRO A 215 -15.54 2.90 20.71
C PRO A 215 -14.79 2.83 19.37
N GLY A 216 -14.15 1.69 19.11
CA GLY A 216 -13.35 1.48 17.90
C GLY A 216 -12.00 2.22 17.85
N GLU A 217 -11.53 2.84 18.94
CA GLU A 217 -10.21 3.50 19.05
C GLU A 217 -9.47 3.05 20.33
N ARG A 218 -8.73 1.94 20.23
CA ARG A 218 -8.12 1.28 21.40
C ARG A 218 -7.13 2.19 22.14
N GLY A 219 -7.30 2.29 23.47
CA GLY A 219 -6.43 3.07 24.35
C GLY A 219 -6.69 4.58 24.32
N GLN A 220 -7.62 5.05 23.50
CA GLN A 220 -8.00 6.45 23.41
C GLN A 220 -9.15 6.73 24.39
N ARG A 221 -9.06 7.88 25.06
CA ARG A 221 -10.09 8.35 26.00
C ARG A 221 -10.46 9.77 25.64
N LEU A 222 -11.75 10.07 25.72
CA LEU A 222 -12.30 11.41 25.56
C LEU A 222 -13.35 11.64 26.64
N ASN A 223 -13.74 12.89 26.85
CA ASN A 223 -15.00 13.17 27.53
C ASN A 223 -16.14 12.38 26.84
N ARG A 224 -17.08 11.84 27.61
CA ARG A 224 -18.17 10.99 27.09
C ARG A 224 -18.95 11.60 25.91
N ASP A 225 -19.22 12.91 25.95
CA ASP A 225 -19.96 13.58 24.89
C ASP A 225 -19.10 13.74 23.63
N ALA A 226 -17.82 14.05 23.81
CA ALA A 226 -16.83 14.08 22.72
C ALA A 226 -16.64 12.68 22.11
N SER A 227 -16.59 11.64 22.95
CA SER A 227 -16.51 10.24 22.49
C SER A 227 -17.70 9.86 21.62
N ALA A 228 -18.92 10.14 22.08
CA ALA A 228 -20.14 9.87 21.32
C ALA A 228 -20.17 10.65 19.99
N ALA A 229 -19.82 11.95 20.02
CA ALA A 229 -19.75 12.78 18.82
C ALA A 229 -18.69 12.28 17.82
N TYR A 230 -17.52 11.85 18.32
CA TYR A 230 -16.46 11.29 17.47
C TYR A 230 -16.92 10.00 16.77
N VAL A 231 -17.63 9.11 17.46
CA VAL A 231 -18.12 7.85 16.85
C VAL A 231 -19.12 8.12 15.73
N GLN A 232 -20.04 9.08 15.92
CA GLN A 232 -20.98 9.49 14.88
C GLN A 232 -20.24 10.04 13.66
N MET A 233 -19.27 10.92 13.92
CA MET A 233 -18.43 11.53 12.90
C MET A 233 -17.61 10.49 12.13
N LYS A 234 -16.99 9.54 12.82
CA LYS A 234 -16.24 8.42 12.22
C LYS A 234 -17.11 7.56 11.32
N THR A 235 -18.36 7.31 11.72
CA THR A 235 -19.33 6.56 10.92
C THR A 235 -19.72 7.32 9.66
N ALA A 236 -20.03 8.62 9.80
CA ALA A 236 -20.37 9.48 8.66
C ALA A 236 -19.20 9.62 7.67
N ALA A 237 -17.98 9.77 8.17
CA ALA A 237 -16.78 9.82 7.34
C ALA A 237 -16.56 8.53 6.56
N ALA A 238 -16.76 7.37 7.22
CA ALA A 238 -16.62 6.07 6.56
C ALA A 238 -17.62 5.91 5.39
N ALA A 239 -18.84 6.41 5.53
CA ALA A 239 -19.84 6.42 4.47
C ALA A 239 -19.45 7.29 3.26
N ASP A 240 -18.62 8.32 3.48
CA ASP A 240 -18.03 9.15 2.42
C ASP A 240 -16.68 8.62 1.91
N GLY A 241 -16.24 7.44 2.36
CA GLY A 241 -14.97 6.83 1.96
C GLY A 241 -13.75 7.34 2.73
N VAL A 242 -13.94 8.10 3.81
CA VAL A 242 -12.88 8.67 4.65
C VAL A 242 -12.76 7.90 5.96
N THR A 243 -11.56 7.44 6.30
CA THR A 243 -11.31 6.77 7.58
C THR A 243 -10.74 7.77 8.58
N LEU A 244 -11.50 8.06 9.64
CA LEU A 244 -11.00 8.81 10.79
C LEU A 244 -10.37 7.84 11.80
N SER A 245 -9.18 8.17 12.28
CA SER A 245 -8.48 7.42 13.33
C SER A 245 -7.73 8.40 14.23
N ILE A 246 -7.83 8.16 15.54
CA ILE A 246 -7.19 8.99 16.55
C ILE A 246 -5.72 8.60 16.67
N ASN A 247 -4.83 9.56 16.40
CA ASN A 247 -3.42 9.49 16.74
C ASN A 247 -3.23 9.67 18.26
N ASN A 248 -3.81 10.73 18.80
CA ASN A 248 -3.67 11.11 20.20
C ASN A 248 -4.95 11.78 20.72
N SER A 249 -5.29 11.55 21.99
CA SER A 249 -6.52 12.05 22.64
C SER A 249 -6.22 12.58 24.04
N TYR A 250 -6.93 12.12 25.08
CA TYR A 250 -6.73 12.57 26.44
C TYR A 250 -5.30 12.32 26.95
N ARG A 251 -4.74 13.33 27.63
CA ARG A 251 -3.49 13.22 28.39
C ARG A 251 -3.64 13.86 29.76
N THR A 252 -3.08 13.23 30.80
CA THR A 252 -3.13 13.78 32.16
C THR A 252 -2.40 15.12 32.25
N ALA A 253 -2.82 15.99 33.16
CA ALA A 253 -2.20 17.31 33.38
C ALA A 253 -0.70 17.20 33.71
N ALA A 254 -0.32 16.21 34.52
CA ALA A 254 1.09 15.92 34.83
C ALA A 254 1.91 15.61 33.56
N ARG A 255 1.37 14.77 32.67
CA ARG A 255 2.03 14.42 31.40
C ARG A 255 2.11 15.62 30.45
N ALA A 256 1.09 16.48 30.42
CA ALA A 256 1.09 17.69 29.60
C ALA A 256 2.18 18.68 30.06
N ARG A 257 2.27 18.96 31.37
CA ARG A 257 3.32 19.82 31.96
C ARG A 257 4.72 19.26 31.72
N ALA A 258 4.91 17.96 31.91
CA ALA A 258 6.20 17.29 31.64
C ALA A 258 6.58 17.30 30.16
N SER A 259 5.61 17.33 29.24
CA SER A 259 5.88 17.41 27.80
C SER A 259 6.21 18.84 27.39
N ALA A 260 5.49 19.84 27.90
CA ALA A 260 5.78 21.25 27.66
C ALA A 260 7.16 21.67 28.21
N ALA A 261 7.54 21.18 29.40
CA ALA A 261 8.86 21.43 29.97
C ALA A 261 10.01 20.85 29.13
N ARG A 262 9.75 19.79 28.35
CA ARG A 262 10.74 19.14 27.47
C ARG A 262 10.83 19.75 26.08
N ALA A 263 9.77 20.40 25.61
CA ALA A 263 9.63 20.80 24.21
C ALA A 263 10.24 22.18 23.89
N ASP A 264 10.52 23.01 24.90
CA ASP A 264 11.07 24.38 24.81
C ASP A 264 10.47 25.28 23.70
N ASN A 265 9.22 24.99 23.29
CA ASN A 265 8.44 25.76 22.33
C ASN A 265 6.97 25.75 22.76
N ARG A 266 6.53 26.86 23.37
CA ARG A 266 5.16 27.01 23.89
C ARG A 266 4.08 27.08 22.79
N ALA A 267 4.46 27.37 21.55
CA ALA A 267 3.54 27.37 20.41
C ALA A 267 3.29 25.96 19.85
N ALA A 268 4.18 25.00 20.15
CA ALA A 268 4.10 23.61 19.69
C ALA A 268 3.61 22.63 20.77
N VAL A 269 3.90 22.87 22.05
CA VAL A 269 3.46 21.98 23.15
C VAL A 269 3.02 22.77 24.38
N ALA A 270 1.72 22.75 24.67
CA ALA A 270 1.13 23.46 25.80
C ALA A 270 1.10 22.61 27.09
N ALA A 271 1.37 23.26 28.24
CA ALA A 271 1.31 22.65 29.58
C ALA A 271 -0.13 22.37 30.05
N PHE A 272 -1.09 23.18 29.58
CA PHE A 272 -2.53 22.98 29.71
C PHE A 272 -3.17 23.10 28.32
N SER A 273 -3.99 22.12 27.93
CA SER A 273 -4.54 22.02 26.57
C SER A 273 -5.90 21.34 26.57
N SER A 274 -6.64 21.45 25.48
CA SER A 274 -7.92 20.75 25.30
C SER A 274 -7.80 19.21 25.38
N HIS A 275 -6.62 18.63 25.11
CA HIS A 275 -6.34 17.21 25.41
C HIS A 275 -6.40 16.88 26.90
N THR A 276 -6.02 17.81 27.77
CA THR A 276 -6.10 17.65 29.23
C THR A 276 -7.54 17.59 29.73
N LEU A 277 -8.48 18.13 28.95
CA LEU A 277 -9.92 18.09 29.24
C LEU A 277 -10.62 16.86 28.63
N GLY A 278 -9.91 16.05 27.82
CA GLY A 278 -10.51 15.00 27.01
C GLY A 278 -11.40 15.54 25.88
N LEU A 279 -11.18 16.79 25.46
CA LEU A 279 -11.99 17.49 24.47
C LEU A 279 -11.24 17.76 23.16
N ALA A 280 -10.11 17.10 22.94
CA ALA A 280 -9.34 17.23 21.70
C ALA A 280 -8.88 15.87 21.17
N VAL A 281 -8.79 15.80 19.84
CA VAL A 281 -8.21 14.68 19.10
C VAL A 281 -7.18 15.21 18.11
N ASP A 282 -6.04 14.52 18.07
CA ASP A 282 -5.13 14.56 16.92
C ASP A 282 -5.52 13.38 16.03
N LEU A 283 -5.87 13.66 14.79
CA LEU A 283 -6.25 12.64 13.81
C LEU A 283 -5.06 12.26 12.93
N ASN A 284 -5.01 11.01 12.49
CA ASN A 284 -4.06 10.60 11.45
C ASN A 284 -4.47 11.24 10.11
N MET A 285 -3.61 12.04 9.50
CA MET A 285 -3.87 12.74 8.23
C MET A 285 -3.59 11.86 7.01
N SER A 286 -2.77 10.81 7.13
CA SER A 286 -2.46 9.90 6.03
C SER A 286 -3.70 9.10 5.62
N HIS A 287 -4.10 9.18 4.35
CA HIS A 287 -5.28 8.50 3.83
C HIS A 287 -5.07 8.06 2.37
N SER A 288 -5.48 6.83 2.04
CA SER A 288 -5.56 6.27 0.67
C SER A 288 -4.46 6.71 -0.32
N GLY A 289 -3.19 6.37 -0.03
CA GLY A 289 -2.05 6.65 -0.92
C GLY A 289 -1.33 7.97 -0.64
N LEU A 290 -1.94 8.88 0.13
CA LEU A 290 -1.26 10.03 0.72
C LEU A 290 -0.61 9.62 2.06
N ARG A 291 0.62 10.09 2.26
CA ARG A 291 1.43 9.84 3.46
C ARG A 291 2.05 11.15 3.92
N PHE A 292 1.84 11.47 5.18
CA PHE A 292 2.40 12.64 5.83
C PHE A 292 3.23 12.21 7.03
N GLN A 293 4.16 13.07 7.45
CA GLN A 293 4.75 12.93 8.78
C GLN A 293 3.69 13.41 9.76
N GLU A 294 3.03 12.49 10.45
CA GLU A 294 1.92 12.81 11.36
C GLU A 294 2.39 13.70 12.51
N THR A 295 1.51 14.61 12.94
CA THR A 295 1.66 15.44 14.15
C THR A 295 3.02 16.16 14.30
N THR A 296 3.62 16.57 13.17
CA THR A 296 4.81 17.43 13.14
C THR A 296 4.54 18.75 12.42
N THR A 297 5.09 19.82 12.95
CA THR A 297 5.06 21.17 12.37
C THR A 297 6.20 21.42 11.39
N ARG A 298 7.14 20.48 11.25
CA ARG A 298 8.35 20.59 10.42
C ARG A 298 8.57 19.36 9.53
N PRO A 299 8.97 19.54 8.26
CA PRO A 299 9.07 20.83 7.55
C PRO A 299 7.70 21.48 7.39
N PHE A 300 7.60 22.82 7.36
CA PHE A 300 6.30 23.49 7.26
C PHE A 300 5.50 23.09 6.00
N GLN A 301 6.19 22.76 4.91
CA GLN A 301 5.57 22.18 3.72
C GLN A 301 4.71 20.93 4.02
N ASN A 302 5.09 20.10 5.00
CA ASN A 302 4.30 18.94 5.43
C ASN A 302 2.95 19.37 6.03
N VAL A 303 2.91 20.47 6.80
CA VAL A 303 1.65 21.05 7.34
C VAL A 303 0.76 21.52 6.19
N VAL A 304 1.36 22.22 5.22
CA VAL A 304 0.63 22.72 4.05
C VAL A 304 0.08 21.57 3.19
N ASP A 305 0.84 20.49 3.04
CA ASP A 305 0.40 19.32 2.30
C ASP A 305 -0.68 18.51 3.03
N MET A 306 -0.73 18.53 4.37
CA MET A 306 -1.82 17.90 5.14
C MET A 306 -3.19 18.52 4.87
N TYR A 307 -3.27 19.77 4.40
CA TYR A 307 -4.54 20.35 3.95
C TYR A 307 -5.13 19.66 2.70
N LYS A 308 -4.34 18.84 1.99
CA LYS A 308 -4.80 17.94 0.92
C LYS A 308 -5.39 16.63 1.44
N SER A 309 -5.21 16.32 2.72
CA SER A 309 -5.73 15.09 3.31
C SER A 309 -7.26 15.02 3.18
N PRO A 310 -7.80 13.89 2.68
CA PRO A 310 -9.24 13.61 2.77
C PRO A 310 -9.78 13.67 4.20
N VAL A 311 -8.97 13.32 5.20
CA VAL A 311 -9.34 13.44 6.62
C VAL A 311 -9.54 14.91 6.99
N HIS A 312 -8.57 15.76 6.68
CA HIS A 312 -8.66 17.20 6.93
C HIS A 312 -9.84 17.82 6.18
N LYS A 313 -9.98 17.57 4.87
CA LYS A 313 -11.08 18.11 4.05
C LYS A 313 -12.45 17.70 4.58
N TRP A 314 -12.61 16.43 4.97
CA TRP A 314 -13.86 15.95 5.52
C TRP A 314 -14.18 16.66 6.85
N MET A 315 -13.20 16.74 7.76
CA MET A 315 -13.39 17.45 9.05
C MET A 315 -13.69 18.94 8.85
N PHE A 316 -13.01 19.59 7.91
CA PHE A 316 -13.19 21.01 7.61
C PHE A 316 -14.58 21.33 7.03
N LEU A 317 -15.17 20.42 6.28
CA LEU A 317 -16.51 20.60 5.72
C LEU A 317 -17.62 20.10 6.66
N ARG A 318 -17.37 19.07 7.48
CA ARG A 318 -18.41 18.28 8.16
C ARG A 318 -18.24 18.13 9.67
N GLY A 319 -17.16 18.62 10.27
CA GLY A 319 -16.89 18.48 11.71
C GLY A 319 -17.79 19.37 12.61
N GLU A 320 -18.10 20.59 12.16
CA GLU A 320 -18.85 21.59 12.95
C GLU A 320 -20.25 21.13 13.37
N PRO A 321 -21.08 20.52 12.49
CA PRO A 321 -22.39 19.96 12.89
C PRO A 321 -22.29 18.90 14.00
N SER A 322 -21.18 18.20 14.09
CA SER A 322 -20.89 17.21 15.15
C SER A 322 -20.19 17.84 16.37
N GLY A 323 -20.05 19.16 16.42
CA GLY A 323 -19.45 19.89 17.55
C GLY A 323 -17.92 19.93 17.55
N TRP A 324 -17.26 19.52 16.46
CA TRP A 324 -15.80 19.53 16.32
C TRP A 324 -15.31 20.73 15.52
N PHE A 325 -14.33 21.45 16.07
CA PHE A 325 -13.79 22.68 15.51
C PHE A 325 -12.27 22.57 15.33
N PRO A 326 -11.69 23.19 14.29
CA PRO A 326 -10.26 23.08 14.03
C PRO A 326 -9.43 23.86 15.05
N TYR A 327 -8.18 23.44 15.23
CA TYR A 327 -7.11 24.33 15.67
C TYR A 327 -6.31 24.79 14.44
N ARG A 328 -6.32 26.10 14.18
CA ARG A 328 -5.95 26.71 12.90
C ARG A 328 -4.53 26.42 12.45
N ARG A 329 -3.62 26.16 13.39
CA ARG A 329 -2.20 25.93 13.10
C ARG A 329 -1.87 24.47 12.82
N GLU A 330 -2.73 23.55 13.23
CA GLU A 330 -2.45 22.12 13.22
C GLU A 330 -3.60 21.37 12.53
N PRO A 331 -3.48 21.01 11.25
CA PRO A 331 -4.56 20.37 10.49
C PRO A 331 -5.04 19.03 11.09
N TRP A 332 -4.21 18.38 11.90
CA TRP A 332 -4.59 17.16 12.60
C TRP A 332 -5.39 17.40 13.88
N HIS A 333 -5.35 18.59 14.47
CA HIS A 333 -5.88 18.86 15.81
C HIS A 333 -7.29 19.43 15.74
N TRP A 334 -8.23 18.75 16.40
CA TRP A 334 -9.65 19.12 16.44
C TRP A 334 -10.18 19.11 17.87
N GLU A 335 -11.01 20.09 18.20
CA GLU A 335 -11.54 20.29 19.55
C GLU A 335 -13.08 20.19 19.58
N TYR A 336 -13.60 19.42 20.52
CA TYR A 336 -15.03 19.30 20.77
C TYR A 336 -15.51 20.45 21.67
N ASN A 337 -16.29 21.36 21.10
CA ASN A 337 -16.83 22.51 21.81
C ASN A 337 -18.11 23.07 21.14
N PRO A 338 -19.20 22.29 21.09
CA PRO A 338 -20.44 22.77 20.53
C PRO A 338 -20.99 23.96 21.34
N PRO A 339 -21.80 24.84 20.73
CA PRO A 339 -22.47 25.92 21.45
C PRO A 339 -23.19 25.42 22.72
N GLY A 340 -23.03 26.15 23.84
CA GLY A 340 -23.64 25.78 25.14
C GLY A 340 -23.00 24.58 25.85
N PHE A 341 -21.81 24.11 25.43
CA PHE A 341 -21.18 22.96 26.06
C PHE A 341 -20.55 23.26 27.42
N ARG A 342 -20.08 24.50 27.65
CA ARG A 342 -19.47 24.92 28.93
C ARG A 342 -20.41 24.69 30.11
N GLU A 343 -21.69 25.02 29.95
CA GLU A 343 -22.71 24.88 30.98
C GLU A 343 -22.99 23.39 31.26
N ARG A 344 -23.18 22.60 30.20
CA ARG A 344 -23.40 21.14 30.30
C ARG A 344 -22.22 20.42 30.95
N PHE A 345 -21.00 20.81 30.60
CA PHE A 345 -19.77 20.26 31.16
C PHE A 345 -19.65 20.50 32.68
N ARG A 346 -20.26 21.58 33.19
CA ARG A 346 -20.16 21.99 34.61
C ARG A 346 -21.31 21.50 35.49
N GLN A 347 -22.35 20.92 34.91
CA GLN A 347 -23.49 20.42 35.68
C GLN A 347 -23.08 19.22 36.57
N PRO A 348 -23.52 19.16 37.84
CA PRO A 348 -23.34 17.99 38.70
C PRO A 348 -24.02 16.77 38.08
N GLN A 349 -23.29 15.67 37.91
CA GLN A 349 -23.89 14.42 37.45
C GLN A 349 -24.66 13.78 38.61
N ALA A 350 -25.96 13.53 38.41
CA ALA A 350 -26.75 12.77 39.37
C ALA A 350 -26.27 11.30 39.39
N GLY A 351 -25.57 10.92 40.47
CA GLY A 351 -25.48 9.57 41.04
C GLY A 351 -24.81 8.47 40.20
N ALA A 352 -23.51 8.25 40.42
CA ALA A 352 -22.90 6.93 40.28
C ALA A 352 -22.35 6.51 41.66
N GLN A 353 -23.09 5.66 42.38
CA GLN A 353 -22.55 4.88 43.49
C GLN A 353 -22.33 3.42 43.04
N PRO A 354 -21.25 2.75 43.50
CA PRO A 354 -20.96 1.37 43.16
C PRO A 354 -21.60 0.38 44.15
N GLY A 355 -22.38 -0.57 43.62
CA GLY A 355 -22.69 -1.86 44.26
C GLY A 355 -23.93 -1.92 45.17
N ALA A 356 -25.05 -2.43 44.63
CA ALA A 356 -26.03 -3.26 45.34
C ALA A 356 -27.07 -3.83 44.36
N ALA A 357 -27.57 -5.03 44.67
CA ALA A 357 -28.49 -5.84 43.88
C ALA A 357 -29.82 -5.15 43.52
N VAL A 358 -30.41 -5.57 42.40
CA VAL A 358 -31.75 -5.16 41.95
C VAL A 358 -32.81 -6.00 42.68
N PRO A 359 -33.78 -5.38 43.39
CA PRO A 359 -35.10 -5.96 43.55
C PRO A 359 -36.14 -5.23 42.69
N ALA A 360 -37.17 -5.99 42.36
CA ALA A 360 -38.27 -5.66 41.47
C ALA A 360 -39.18 -4.54 41.99
N GLY A 361 -39.77 -3.80 41.04
CA GLY A 361 -41.15 -3.32 41.10
C GLY A 361 -41.43 -2.04 41.90
N THR A 362 -41.89 -1.02 41.17
CA THR A 362 -43.06 -0.14 41.41
C THR A 362 -42.75 1.34 41.13
N ALA A 363 -42.92 1.73 39.87
CA ALA A 363 -43.15 3.14 39.51
C ALA A 363 -44.65 3.31 39.24
N ALA A 364 -45.36 3.80 40.26
CA ALA A 364 -46.69 4.34 40.12
C ALA A 364 -46.62 5.86 39.93
N ALA A 365 -47.32 6.30 38.89
CA ALA A 365 -47.97 7.59 38.75
C ALA A 365 -47.12 8.87 38.72
N ALA A 366 -46.63 9.19 37.52
CA ALA A 366 -46.92 10.48 36.89
C ALA A 366 -47.31 10.21 35.43
N GLY A 367 -48.56 9.75 35.24
CA GLY A 367 -49.20 9.70 33.94
C GLY A 367 -49.93 11.00 33.67
N ALA A 368 -49.79 11.53 32.46
CA ALA A 368 -50.89 12.03 31.66
C ALA A 368 -50.41 12.30 30.22
N ALA A 369 -51.17 11.77 29.27
CA ALA A 369 -51.12 12.04 27.82
C ALA A 369 -50.08 11.30 26.96
N VAL A 370 -50.12 9.96 26.91
CA VAL A 370 -50.26 9.20 25.65
C VAL A 370 -50.91 7.85 25.98
N GLY A 371 -52.18 7.70 25.63
CA GLY A 371 -52.92 6.47 25.91
C GLY A 371 -54.25 6.46 25.18
N ALA A 372 -54.21 6.26 23.86
CA ALA A 372 -55.33 5.68 23.13
C ALA A 372 -54.78 4.98 21.88
N ALA A 373 -55.20 3.73 21.70
CA ALA A 373 -55.09 2.91 20.50
C ALA A 373 -53.75 2.19 20.22
N ALA A 374 -53.33 1.32 21.14
CA ALA A 374 -52.83 -0.01 20.73
C ALA A 374 -54.05 -0.94 20.65
N GLY A 375 -54.63 -1.06 19.46
CA GLY A 375 -55.82 -1.89 19.23
C GLY A 375 -56.28 -1.93 17.78
N ALA A 376 -55.36 -1.84 16.80
CA ALA A 376 -55.65 -2.10 15.38
C ALA A 376 -54.35 -2.09 14.55
N ALA A 377 -53.41 -3.02 14.77
CA ALA A 377 -52.26 -3.18 13.87
C ALA A 377 -51.63 -4.58 13.93
N ALA A 378 -52.46 -5.63 13.95
CA ALA A 378 -52.00 -7.02 13.76
C ALA A 378 -52.12 -7.48 12.29
N GLY A 379 -52.11 -6.55 11.32
CA GLY A 379 -52.27 -6.90 9.92
C GLY A 379 -51.93 -5.76 8.96
N ALA A 380 -50.70 -5.25 8.97
CA ALA A 380 -50.18 -4.37 7.92
C ALA A 380 -48.65 -4.10 8.02
N ALA A 381 -47.83 -5.10 8.38
CA ALA A 381 -46.37 -4.95 8.43
C ALA A 381 -45.62 -6.02 7.62
N ALA A 382 -46.22 -6.49 6.54
CA ALA A 382 -45.52 -7.14 5.43
C ALA A 382 -45.46 -6.13 4.27
N GLY A 383 -44.44 -5.25 4.26
CA GLY A 383 -44.28 -4.30 3.17
C GLY A 383 -43.53 -3.02 3.49
N ALA A 384 -42.34 -3.09 4.10
CA ALA A 384 -41.41 -1.93 4.13
C ALA A 384 -39.95 -2.32 4.46
N ALA A 385 -39.50 -3.54 4.13
CA ALA A 385 -38.07 -3.83 4.06
C ALA A 385 -37.59 -3.34 2.68
N GLY A 386 -36.98 -2.16 2.64
CA GLY A 386 -36.48 -1.57 1.39
C GLY A 386 -35.48 -2.48 0.67
N PRO A 387 -35.31 -2.31 -0.66
CA PRO A 387 -34.48 -3.16 -1.50
C PRO A 387 -33.03 -3.29 -1.00
N ALA A 388 -32.50 -2.31 -0.27
CA ALA A 388 -31.16 -2.36 0.33
C ALA A 388 -31.01 -3.41 1.46
N ALA A 389 -32.03 -3.63 2.28
CA ALA A 389 -32.00 -4.64 3.33
C ALA A 389 -32.16 -6.05 2.75
N ALA A 390 -32.99 -6.19 1.71
CA ALA A 390 -33.11 -7.44 0.94
C ALA A 390 -31.84 -7.77 0.16
N LEU A 391 -31.15 -6.77 -0.42
CA LEU A 391 -29.84 -6.94 -1.07
C LEU A 391 -28.72 -7.29 -0.08
N ALA A 392 -28.71 -6.69 1.10
CA ALA A 392 -27.74 -7.00 2.15
C ALA A 392 -27.96 -8.41 2.73
N ALA A 393 -29.22 -8.80 2.95
CA ALA A 393 -29.59 -10.15 3.36
C ALA A 393 -29.27 -11.18 2.27
N ALA A 394 -29.60 -10.90 1.01
CA ALA A 394 -29.27 -11.77 -0.12
C ALA A 394 -27.76 -11.90 -0.35
N ALA A 395 -26.97 -10.83 -0.14
CA ALA A 395 -25.52 -10.87 -0.20
C ALA A 395 -24.91 -11.68 0.96
N ALA A 396 -25.46 -11.56 2.17
CA ALA A 396 -25.05 -12.34 3.34
C ALA A 396 -25.42 -13.83 3.18
N THR A 397 -26.62 -14.14 2.69
CA THR A 397 -27.04 -15.51 2.36
C THR A 397 -26.20 -16.08 1.21
N SER A 398 -25.93 -15.31 0.15
CA SER A 398 -25.04 -15.71 -0.95
C SER A 398 -23.60 -15.93 -0.51
N ALA A 399 -23.08 -15.15 0.44
CA ALA A 399 -21.76 -15.36 1.04
C ALA A 399 -21.74 -16.64 1.92
N ALA A 400 -22.79 -16.87 2.71
CA ALA A 400 -22.92 -18.07 3.53
C ALA A 400 -23.10 -19.35 2.68
N THR A 401 -23.88 -19.30 1.60
CA THR A 401 -24.06 -20.43 0.66
C THR A 401 -22.78 -20.68 -0.16
N ARG A 402 -21.99 -19.65 -0.49
CA ARG A 402 -20.66 -19.81 -1.11
C ARG A 402 -19.63 -20.39 -0.14
N ALA A 403 -19.65 -19.98 1.13
CA ALA A 403 -18.78 -20.55 2.16
C ALA A 403 -19.08 -22.03 2.46
N ALA A 404 -20.32 -22.50 2.25
CA ALA A 404 -20.70 -23.90 2.44
C ALA A 404 -20.32 -24.82 1.26
N ALA A 405 -19.91 -24.26 0.12
CA ALA A 405 -19.58 -25.02 -1.11
C ALA A 405 -18.14 -24.80 -1.61
N ALA A 406 -17.42 -23.81 -1.09
CA ALA A 406 -16.05 -23.50 -1.52
C ALA A 406 -15.04 -24.38 -0.79
N GLU A 407 -14.24 -25.12 -1.56
CA GLU A 407 -13.08 -25.85 -1.05
C GLU A 407 -12.08 -24.85 -0.43
N GLY A 408 -11.54 -25.17 0.75
CA GLY A 408 -10.64 -24.33 1.54
C GLY A 408 -9.32 -25.03 1.90
N VAL A 409 -8.57 -24.42 2.81
CA VAL A 409 -7.21 -24.85 3.23
C VAL A 409 -7.12 -26.29 3.73
N ASN A 410 -8.21 -26.83 4.28
CA ASN A 410 -8.26 -28.17 4.85
C ASN A 410 -8.70 -29.24 3.85
N ASP A 411 -9.25 -28.85 2.70
CA ASP A 411 -9.75 -29.81 1.72
C ASP A 411 -8.59 -30.41 0.94
N PRO A 412 -8.59 -31.74 0.71
CA PRO A 412 -7.54 -32.38 -0.07
C PRO A 412 -7.54 -31.84 -1.50
N ILE A 413 -6.34 -31.67 -2.07
CA ILE A 413 -6.19 -31.37 -3.48
C ILE A 413 -6.36 -32.65 -4.28
N THR A 414 -7.23 -32.64 -5.28
CA THR A 414 -7.33 -33.75 -6.24
C THR A 414 -6.14 -33.70 -7.18
N PRO A 415 -5.38 -34.81 -7.33
CA PRO A 415 -4.27 -34.83 -8.28
C PRO A 415 -4.79 -34.68 -9.71
N PRO A 416 -4.03 -34.03 -10.61
CA PRO A 416 -4.44 -33.85 -12.00
C PRO A 416 -4.59 -35.20 -12.73
N ARG A 417 -3.94 -36.25 -12.21
CA ARG A 417 -4.03 -37.64 -12.68
C ARG A 417 -3.94 -38.61 -11.51
N ALA A 418 -4.50 -39.80 -11.68
CA ALA A 418 -4.28 -40.88 -10.72
C ALA A 418 -2.78 -41.21 -10.62
N PRO A 419 -2.23 -41.44 -9.41
CA PRO A 419 -0.84 -41.87 -9.27
C PRO A 419 -0.56 -43.15 -10.04
N LEU A 420 0.57 -43.22 -10.73
CA LEU A 420 1.00 -44.40 -11.48
C LEU A 420 1.24 -45.55 -10.49
N ALA A 421 0.39 -46.56 -10.55
CA ALA A 421 0.42 -47.72 -9.66
C ALA A 421 1.24 -48.85 -10.32
N ILE A 422 2.52 -48.93 -9.95
CA ILE A 422 3.41 -50.02 -10.33
C ILE A 422 3.93 -50.75 -9.09
N THR A 423 4.03 -52.07 -9.17
CA THR A 423 4.50 -52.94 -8.07
C THR A 423 5.97 -53.31 -8.18
N GLY A 424 6.52 -53.33 -9.41
CA GLY A 424 7.91 -53.52 -9.75
C GLY A 424 8.40 -52.47 -10.75
N SER A 425 9.69 -52.52 -11.07
CA SER A 425 10.29 -51.64 -12.06
C SER A 425 9.92 -52.06 -13.49
N VAL A 426 9.80 -51.07 -14.38
CA VAL A 426 9.46 -51.27 -15.80
C VAL A 426 10.55 -50.67 -16.69
N GLY A 427 10.86 -51.34 -17.79
CA GLY A 427 11.87 -50.94 -18.76
C GLY A 427 13.17 -51.74 -18.62
N ARG A 428 14.30 -51.10 -18.93
CA ARG A 428 15.62 -51.73 -19.00
C ARG A 428 16.04 -52.34 -17.65
N GLY A 429 16.38 -53.62 -17.64
CA GLY A 429 16.73 -54.39 -16.44
C GLY A 429 15.62 -54.43 -15.38
N GLY A 430 14.38 -54.10 -15.76
CA GLY A 430 13.23 -54.04 -14.86
C GLY A 430 12.59 -55.40 -14.60
N ALA A 431 11.73 -55.45 -13.57
CA ALA A 431 10.91 -56.63 -13.29
C ALA A 431 9.88 -56.91 -14.39
N ASN A 432 9.43 -55.85 -15.10
CA ASN A 432 8.58 -55.91 -16.28
C ASN A 432 7.33 -56.78 -16.10
N ALA A 433 6.68 -56.68 -14.95
CA ALA A 433 5.38 -57.30 -14.75
C ALA A 433 4.37 -56.72 -15.75
N ALA A 434 3.61 -57.58 -16.44
CA ALA A 434 2.71 -57.19 -17.52
C ALA A 434 1.70 -56.10 -17.12
N ALA A 435 1.23 -56.11 -15.88
CA ALA A 435 0.35 -55.06 -15.35
C ALA A 435 1.05 -53.71 -15.21
N ASP A 436 2.28 -53.70 -14.68
CA ASP A 436 3.09 -52.49 -14.52
C ASP A 436 3.51 -51.92 -15.87
N VAL A 437 3.88 -52.79 -16.83
CA VAL A 437 4.18 -52.42 -18.22
C VAL A 437 2.99 -51.72 -18.86
N ARG A 438 1.78 -52.30 -18.77
CA ARG A 438 0.56 -51.65 -19.30
C ARG A 438 0.31 -50.30 -18.64
N ALA A 439 0.48 -50.19 -17.32
CA ALA A 439 0.29 -48.93 -16.61
C ALA A 439 1.29 -47.84 -17.06
N VAL A 440 2.56 -48.19 -17.29
CA VAL A 440 3.57 -47.26 -17.82
C VAL A 440 3.28 -46.89 -19.27
N GLN A 441 2.92 -47.86 -20.13
CA GLN A 441 2.54 -47.60 -21.52
C GLN A 441 1.32 -46.68 -21.61
N ASP A 442 0.28 -46.93 -20.81
CA ASP A 442 -0.92 -46.10 -20.75
C ASP A 442 -0.58 -44.66 -20.32
N ARG A 443 0.31 -44.50 -19.35
CA ARG A 443 0.79 -43.17 -18.94
C ARG A 443 1.62 -42.49 -20.03
N LEU A 444 2.50 -43.21 -20.71
CA LEU A 444 3.29 -42.64 -21.81
C LEU A 444 2.41 -42.24 -22.99
N LEU A 445 1.35 -43.01 -23.30
CA LEU A 445 0.35 -42.67 -24.29
C LEU A 445 -0.42 -41.40 -23.90
N GLU A 446 -0.88 -41.32 -22.66
CA GLU A 446 -1.57 -40.14 -22.12
C GLU A 446 -0.71 -38.88 -22.20
N LEU A 447 0.60 -39.02 -21.97
CA LEU A 447 1.57 -37.94 -22.07
C LEU A 447 2.05 -37.68 -23.51
N ARG A 448 1.60 -38.47 -24.49
CA ARG A 448 2.05 -38.42 -25.89
C ARG A 448 3.58 -38.54 -26.00
N ALA A 449 4.14 -39.43 -25.19
CA ALA A 449 5.55 -39.82 -25.18
C ALA A 449 5.77 -41.19 -25.83
N LEU A 450 4.71 -41.98 -26.02
CA LEU A 450 4.68 -43.24 -26.75
C LEU A 450 3.57 -43.19 -27.80
N GLU A 451 3.84 -43.65 -29.02
CA GLU A 451 2.84 -43.72 -30.09
C GLU A 451 1.85 -44.87 -29.86
N ALA A 452 0.59 -44.68 -30.26
CA ALA A 452 -0.46 -45.68 -30.08
C ALA A 452 -0.17 -46.99 -30.83
N SER A 453 0.45 -46.91 -32.01
CA SER A 453 0.88 -48.08 -32.80
C SER A 453 1.99 -48.86 -32.10
N ASP A 454 2.93 -48.16 -31.49
CA ASP A 454 4.07 -48.76 -30.80
C ASP A 454 3.60 -49.43 -29.51
N ALA A 455 2.75 -48.75 -28.74
CA ALA A 455 2.13 -49.33 -27.56
C ALA A 455 1.29 -50.56 -27.89
N ALA A 456 0.51 -50.54 -28.98
CA ALA A 456 -0.30 -51.69 -29.39
C ALA A 456 0.56 -52.91 -29.78
N THR A 457 1.72 -52.66 -30.40
CA THR A 457 2.68 -53.72 -30.78
C THR A 457 3.33 -54.38 -29.56
N GLU A 458 3.62 -53.61 -28.52
CA GLU A 458 4.32 -54.07 -27.33
C GLU A 458 3.40 -54.33 -26.14
N ARG A 459 2.07 -54.29 -26.32
CA ARG A 459 1.13 -54.42 -25.21
C ARG A 459 1.07 -55.87 -24.72
N PRO A 460 1.36 -56.14 -23.43
CA PRO A 460 1.28 -57.50 -22.91
C PRO A 460 -0.16 -58.02 -22.91
N ALA A 461 -0.43 -59.14 -23.58
CA ALA A 461 -1.76 -59.76 -23.65
C ALA A 461 -2.09 -60.64 -22.43
N ALA A 462 -1.08 -61.28 -21.82
CA ALA A 462 -1.23 -62.18 -20.68
C ALA A 462 -0.72 -61.55 -19.37
N ALA A 463 -1.04 -62.19 -18.24
CA ALA A 463 -0.38 -61.91 -16.96
C ALA A 463 1.01 -62.57 -16.91
N GLY A 464 1.93 -62.02 -16.12
CA GLY A 464 3.29 -62.54 -15.96
C GLY A 464 4.38 -61.49 -16.21
N THR A 465 5.62 -61.93 -16.38
CA THR A 465 6.78 -61.07 -16.71
C THR A 465 6.95 -60.97 -18.22
N VAL A 466 7.23 -59.76 -18.71
CA VAL A 466 7.47 -59.45 -20.12
C VAL A 466 8.97 -59.38 -20.37
N ALA A 467 9.46 -60.03 -21.43
CA ALA A 467 10.86 -59.94 -21.80
C ALA A 467 11.21 -58.52 -22.26
N GLU A 468 12.36 -58.01 -21.81
CA GLU A 468 12.84 -56.66 -22.15
C GLU A 468 12.93 -56.43 -23.67
N THR A 469 13.33 -57.46 -24.43
CA THR A 469 13.42 -57.40 -25.90
C THR A 469 12.07 -57.18 -26.59
N SER A 470 10.96 -57.39 -25.89
CA SER A 470 9.60 -57.12 -26.38
C SER A 470 9.10 -55.70 -26.04
N LEU A 471 9.95 -54.88 -25.40
CA LEU A 471 9.62 -53.54 -24.90
C LEU A 471 10.52 -52.44 -25.49
N ALA A 472 11.11 -52.66 -26.66
CA ALA A 472 12.11 -51.74 -27.24
C ALA A 472 11.57 -50.30 -27.39
N ARG A 473 10.37 -50.14 -27.95
CA ARG A 473 9.70 -48.83 -28.13
C ARG A 473 9.29 -48.21 -26.81
N THR A 474 8.82 -49.02 -25.87
CA THR A 474 8.48 -48.57 -24.52
C THR A 474 9.73 -48.05 -23.79
N ILE A 475 10.86 -48.74 -23.90
CA ILE A 475 12.15 -48.31 -23.33
C ILE A 475 12.63 -47.03 -24.00
N ASP A 476 12.60 -46.96 -25.34
CA ASP A 476 12.95 -45.76 -26.09
C ASP A 476 12.09 -44.54 -25.69
N ALA A 477 10.79 -44.76 -25.45
CA ALA A 477 9.87 -43.74 -24.96
C ALA A 477 10.21 -43.29 -23.52
N ILE A 478 10.57 -44.22 -22.63
CA ILE A 478 11.05 -43.88 -21.27
C ILE A 478 12.32 -43.04 -21.37
N GLU A 479 13.30 -43.44 -22.19
CA GLU A 479 14.55 -42.71 -22.38
C GLU A 479 14.32 -41.32 -22.99
N GLY A 480 13.42 -41.22 -23.96
CA GLY A 480 13.00 -39.96 -24.56
C GLY A 480 12.39 -39.02 -23.53
N PHE A 481 11.50 -39.55 -22.68
CA PHE A 481 10.90 -38.81 -21.58
C PHE A 481 11.94 -38.36 -20.54
N GLN A 482 12.89 -39.21 -20.17
CA GLN A 482 13.98 -38.88 -19.25
C GLN A 482 14.86 -37.76 -19.79
N ARG A 483 15.22 -37.81 -21.08
CA ARG A 483 15.96 -36.75 -21.79
C ARG A 483 15.21 -35.42 -21.75
N LEU A 484 13.91 -35.43 -22.05
CA LEU A 484 13.06 -34.22 -22.03
C LEU A 484 13.05 -33.53 -20.65
N LEU A 485 13.18 -34.31 -19.58
CA LEU A 485 13.12 -33.81 -18.21
C LEU A 485 14.48 -33.54 -17.58
N GLY A 486 15.57 -33.85 -18.29
CA GLY A 486 16.93 -33.67 -17.80
C GLY A 486 17.25 -34.54 -16.58
N VAL A 487 16.61 -35.71 -16.46
CA VAL A 487 16.94 -36.72 -15.44
C VAL A 487 17.87 -37.77 -16.06
N PRO A 488 18.58 -38.58 -15.24
CA PRO A 488 19.41 -39.67 -15.76
C PRO A 488 18.62 -40.57 -16.73
N VAL A 489 19.23 -40.88 -17.86
CA VAL A 489 18.64 -41.69 -18.93
C VAL A 489 19.10 -43.13 -18.74
N ASP A 490 18.22 -43.96 -18.20
CA ASP A 490 18.47 -45.37 -17.93
C ASP A 490 17.40 -46.30 -18.54
N GLY A 491 16.35 -45.73 -19.15
CA GLY A 491 15.26 -46.49 -19.77
C GLY A 491 14.42 -47.26 -18.77
N ARG A 492 14.45 -46.86 -17.49
CA ARG A 492 13.80 -47.57 -16.39
C ARG A 492 12.90 -46.66 -15.54
N VAL A 493 11.73 -47.18 -15.19
CA VAL A 493 10.80 -46.57 -14.24
C VAL A 493 10.82 -47.36 -12.94
N GLU A 494 11.41 -46.78 -11.91
CA GLU A 494 11.42 -47.36 -10.57
C GLU A 494 10.15 -47.08 -9.78
N VAL A 495 9.76 -48.03 -8.91
CA VAL A 495 8.60 -47.89 -8.01
C VAL A 495 8.71 -46.62 -7.16
N ARG A 496 9.91 -46.22 -6.75
CA ARG A 496 10.16 -44.96 -6.00
C ARG A 496 11.21 -44.08 -6.68
N GLY A 497 11.13 -43.96 -8.00
CA GLY A 497 12.08 -43.18 -8.81
C GLY A 497 11.63 -41.77 -9.19
N ALA A 498 12.59 -40.97 -9.65
CA ALA A 498 12.34 -39.65 -10.24
C ALA A 498 11.47 -39.76 -11.50
N THR A 499 11.78 -40.70 -12.41
CA THR A 499 11.01 -40.94 -13.65
C THR A 499 9.53 -41.18 -13.36
N ARG A 500 9.20 -41.98 -12.35
CA ARG A 500 7.81 -42.22 -11.93
C ARG A 500 7.15 -40.92 -11.46
N THR A 501 7.81 -40.18 -10.57
CA THR A 501 7.28 -38.91 -10.05
C THR A 501 7.02 -37.92 -11.18
N ASP A 502 7.89 -37.91 -12.17
CA ASP A 502 7.78 -37.08 -13.36
C ASP A 502 6.64 -37.50 -14.28
N LEU A 503 6.44 -38.80 -14.51
CA LEU A 503 5.28 -39.35 -15.22
C LEU A 503 3.96 -38.99 -14.54
N ASP A 504 3.94 -38.83 -13.21
CA ASP A 504 2.74 -38.42 -12.46
C ASP A 504 2.38 -36.94 -12.63
N ARG A 505 3.37 -36.06 -12.81
CA ARG A 505 3.14 -34.61 -12.90
C ARG A 505 3.14 -34.01 -14.30
N ALA A 506 3.81 -34.65 -15.27
CA ALA A 506 4.12 -34.04 -16.56
C ALA A 506 2.87 -33.60 -17.32
N ILE A 507 2.88 -32.46 -18.00
CA ILE A 507 1.82 -32.17 -18.97
C ILE A 507 2.04 -33.03 -20.22
N PRO A 508 0.99 -33.33 -21.01
CA PRO A 508 1.17 -34.00 -22.28
C PRO A 508 2.09 -33.20 -23.20
N ASN A 509 2.88 -33.89 -24.03
CA ASN A 509 3.67 -33.21 -25.06
C ASN A 509 2.72 -32.42 -25.98
N PRO A 510 2.97 -31.12 -26.19
CA PRO A 510 2.09 -30.30 -26.99
C PRO A 510 2.15 -30.72 -28.46
N THR A 511 0.99 -30.81 -29.10
CA THR A 511 0.88 -31.01 -30.55
C THR A 511 1.23 -29.72 -31.31
N ALA A 512 1.53 -29.85 -32.60
CA ALA A 512 1.72 -28.69 -33.47
C ALA A 512 0.48 -27.75 -33.48
N ALA A 513 -0.73 -28.31 -33.40
CA ALA A 513 -1.97 -27.55 -33.34
C ALA A 513 -2.10 -26.76 -32.03
N GLU A 514 -1.74 -27.35 -30.89
CA GLU A 514 -1.75 -26.66 -29.59
C GLU A 514 -0.69 -25.55 -29.54
N LEU A 515 0.51 -25.77 -30.09
CA LEU A 515 1.54 -24.73 -30.22
C LEU A 515 1.08 -23.59 -31.15
N ALA A 516 0.40 -23.92 -32.26
CA ALA A 516 -0.18 -22.94 -33.16
C ALA A 516 -1.29 -22.12 -32.47
N ALA A 517 -2.13 -22.76 -31.65
CA ALA A 517 -3.16 -22.07 -30.86
C ALA A 517 -2.55 -21.10 -29.85
N VAL A 518 -1.50 -21.50 -29.13
CA VAL A 518 -0.75 -20.60 -28.22
C VAL A 518 -0.15 -19.43 -28.99
N THR A 519 0.39 -19.68 -30.18
CA THR A 519 0.93 -18.62 -31.06
C THR A 519 -0.15 -17.63 -31.45
N ALA A 520 -1.33 -18.11 -31.84
CA ALA A 520 -2.47 -17.27 -32.20
C ALA A 520 -2.96 -16.44 -31.01
N GLU A 521 -3.11 -17.03 -29.82
CA GLU A 521 -3.52 -16.32 -28.60
C GLU A 521 -2.50 -15.25 -28.21
N ARG A 522 -1.19 -15.53 -28.25
CA ARG A 522 -0.16 -14.50 -28.02
C ARG A 522 -0.14 -13.44 -29.11
N GLY A 523 -0.44 -13.80 -30.36
CA GLY A 523 -0.54 -12.88 -31.49
C GLY A 523 -1.72 -11.92 -31.36
N ALA A 524 -2.82 -12.35 -30.73
CA ALA A 524 -4.00 -11.52 -30.48
C ALA A 524 -3.80 -10.49 -29.36
N VAL A 525 -2.82 -10.68 -28.48
CA VAL A 525 -2.45 -9.71 -27.44
C VAL A 525 -1.79 -8.50 -28.09
N ARG A 526 -2.42 -7.32 -27.96
CA ARG A 526 -1.86 -6.07 -28.46
C ARG A 526 -0.74 -5.61 -27.53
N GLU A 527 0.42 -5.38 -28.11
CA GLU A 527 1.60 -4.87 -27.43
C GLU A 527 2.07 -3.60 -28.14
N SER A 528 2.31 -2.56 -27.36
CA SER A 528 3.01 -1.37 -27.82
C SER A 528 4.23 -1.15 -26.94
N VAL A 529 5.37 -0.85 -27.58
CA VAL A 529 6.64 -0.64 -26.89
C VAL A 529 7.15 0.74 -27.24
N SER A 530 7.26 1.62 -26.25
CA SER A 530 7.93 2.91 -26.38
C SER A 530 9.39 2.78 -25.93
N ARG A 531 10.30 2.92 -26.89
CA ARG A 531 11.77 2.84 -26.74
C ARG A 531 12.45 3.68 -27.82
N GLY A 532 13.74 3.93 -27.64
CA GLY A 532 14.57 4.60 -28.63
C GLY A 532 14.78 6.09 -28.37
N LEU A 533 16.03 6.53 -28.47
CA LEU A 533 16.41 7.94 -28.45
C LEU A 533 17.44 8.18 -29.56
N THR A 534 17.08 9.02 -30.53
CA THR A 534 18.02 9.52 -31.53
C THR A 534 18.21 11.00 -31.30
N ILE A 535 19.45 11.40 -31.03
CA ILE A 535 19.86 12.81 -30.90
C ILE A 535 21.12 13.03 -31.70
N ALA A 536 21.22 14.18 -32.37
CA ALA A 536 22.40 14.58 -33.15
C ALA A 536 23.40 15.39 -32.30
N GLY A 537 22.91 16.13 -31.31
CA GLY A 537 23.70 16.96 -30.40
C GLY A 537 23.32 16.80 -28.94
N ALA A 538 24.10 17.44 -28.07
CA ALA A 538 23.86 17.41 -26.62
C ALA A 538 22.61 18.21 -26.24
N VAL A 539 21.83 17.70 -25.27
CA VAL A 539 20.63 18.33 -24.74
C VAL A 539 20.76 18.52 -23.23
N GLY A 540 20.32 19.67 -22.72
CA GLY A 540 20.24 20.01 -21.30
C GLY A 540 21.19 21.13 -20.90
N ALA A 541 21.95 20.92 -19.82
CA ALA A 541 22.84 21.90 -19.21
C ALA A 541 24.15 22.07 -19.99
N THR A 542 24.03 22.52 -21.25
CA THR A 542 25.15 22.72 -22.17
C THR A 542 25.10 24.10 -22.83
N PRO A 543 26.24 24.80 -22.99
CA PRO A 543 26.30 26.08 -23.69
C PRO A 543 26.23 25.93 -25.22
N THR A 544 26.52 24.73 -25.75
CA THR A 544 26.43 24.40 -27.18
C THR A 544 25.56 23.14 -27.36
N GLY A 545 24.70 23.12 -28.39
CA GLY A 545 23.71 22.05 -28.58
C GLY A 545 22.28 22.55 -28.38
N ASN A 546 21.41 21.74 -27.77
CA ASN A 546 19.98 21.98 -27.59
C ASN A 546 19.24 22.27 -28.91
N ALA A 547 19.56 21.50 -29.96
CA ALA A 547 18.79 21.55 -31.19
C ALA A 547 17.31 21.23 -30.87
N PRO A 548 16.33 21.99 -31.41
CA PRO A 548 14.93 21.83 -31.04
C PRO A 548 14.39 20.40 -31.20
N GLU A 549 14.85 19.66 -32.21
CA GLU A 549 14.47 18.26 -32.43
C GLU A 549 15.03 17.33 -31.36
N ASP A 550 16.30 17.47 -31.01
CA ASP A 550 16.93 16.68 -29.94
C ASP A 550 16.27 16.97 -28.59
N VAL A 551 15.97 18.24 -28.30
CA VAL A 551 15.25 18.66 -27.09
C VAL A 551 13.88 17.98 -27.02
N ARG A 552 13.10 18.00 -28.11
CA ARG A 552 11.80 17.30 -28.16
C ARG A 552 11.96 15.79 -27.99
N ALA A 553 13.00 15.18 -28.57
CA ALA A 553 13.25 13.74 -28.45
C ALA A 553 13.57 13.33 -27.01
N VAL A 554 14.45 14.08 -26.33
CA VAL A 554 14.79 13.85 -24.91
C VAL A 554 13.59 14.12 -24.00
N GLN A 555 12.87 15.22 -24.20
CA GLN A 555 11.68 15.54 -23.42
C GLN A 555 10.59 14.47 -23.60
N ARG A 556 10.31 14.03 -24.83
CA ARG A 556 9.40 12.92 -25.10
C ARG A 556 9.80 11.68 -24.31
N ARG A 557 11.07 11.29 -24.36
CA ARG A 557 11.56 10.11 -23.63
C ARG A 557 11.43 10.26 -22.11
N LEU A 558 11.76 11.43 -21.57
CA LEU A 558 11.59 11.70 -20.14
C LEU A 558 10.12 11.71 -19.71
N VAL A 559 9.20 12.17 -20.56
CA VAL A 559 7.76 12.11 -20.32
C VAL A 559 7.25 10.67 -20.33
N GLU A 560 7.63 9.87 -21.33
CA GLU A 560 7.27 8.45 -21.42
C GLU A 560 7.76 7.65 -20.21
N LEU A 561 8.91 8.02 -19.65
CA LEU A 561 9.49 7.40 -18.45
C LEU A 561 8.96 7.96 -17.12
N ASP A 562 8.00 8.89 -17.16
CA ASP A 562 7.46 9.60 -15.99
C ASP A 562 8.56 10.29 -15.16
N ARG A 563 9.55 10.85 -15.86
CA ARG A 563 10.66 11.64 -15.29
C ARG A 563 10.49 13.15 -15.52
N LEU A 564 9.66 13.53 -16.48
CA LEU A 564 9.27 14.90 -16.79
C LEU A 564 7.74 14.94 -16.96
N PRO A 565 7.00 15.84 -16.29
CA PRO A 565 5.56 15.93 -16.49
C PRO A 565 5.25 16.39 -17.91
N ALA A 566 4.23 15.83 -18.55
CA ALA A 566 3.80 16.23 -19.90
C ALA A 566 3.44 17.73 -20.00
N SER A 567 3.11 18.37 -18.87
CA SER A 567 2.77 19.79 -18.75
C SER A 567 3.99 20.70 -18.49
N HIS A 568 5.22 20.27 -18.74
CA HIS A 568 6.44 21.02 -18.36
C HIS A 568 6.62 22.39 -19.05
N ARG A 569 5.95 22.67 -20.17
CA ARG A 569 5.99 23.96 -20.91
C ARG A 569 7.37 24.42 -21.41
N GLU A 570 8.29 23.49 -21.63
CA GLU A 570 9.65 23.78 -22.18
C GLU A 570 9.84 23.20 -23.58
N SER A 571 8.78 22.71 -24.21
CA SER A 571 8.88 22.12 -25.55
C SER A 571 9.07 23.19 -26.60
N PRO A 572 10.11 23.09 -27.44
CA PRO A 572 10.29 24.01 -28.56
C PRO A 572 9.12 23.91 -29.54
N ALA A 573 8.63 25.06 -30.02
CA ALA A 573 7.55 25.12 -31.01
C ALA A 573 7.88 24.28 -32.25
N ALA A 574 6.89 23.63 -32.86
CA ALA A 574 7.08 22.82 -34.06
C ALA A 574 7.76 23.63 -35.18
N GLY A 575 8.75 23.05 -35.85
CA GLY A 575 9.52 23.71 -36.91
C GLY A 575 10.59 24.71 -36.45
N ALA A 576 10.76 24.94 -35.14
CA ALA A 576 11.87 25.77 -34.64
C ALA A 576 13.23 25.19 -35.07
N THR A 577 14.12 26.04 -35.58
CA THR A 577 15.45 25.66 -36.06
C THR A 577 16.58 26.21 -35.18
N ALA A 578 16.33 27.30 -34.45
CA ALA A 578 17.32 27.90 -33.55
C ALA A 578 17.50 27.06 -32.27
N ALA A 579 18.75 26.92 -31.83
CA ALA A 579 19.07 26.23 -30.57
C ALA A 579 18.32 26.84 -29.38
N VAL A 580 17.84 25.97 -28.49
CA VAL A 580 17.08 26.38 -27.30
C VAL A 580 18.06 26.79 -26.20
N PRO A 581 17.98 28.01 -25.65
CA PRO A 581 18.83 28.40 -24.53
C PRO A 581 18.63 27.49 -23.33
N GLN A 582 19.72 27.02 -22.69
CA GLN A 582 19.61 26.14 -21.51
C GLN A 582 18.81 26.77 -20.35
N ALA A 583 18.77 28.11 -20.26
CA ALA A 583 17.96 28.84 -19.28
C ALA A 583 16.45 28.59 -19.43
N ASN A 584 16.01 28.14 -20.62
CA ASN A 584 14.63 27.80 -20.94
C ASN A 584 14.33 26.30 -20.74
N LEU A 585 15.28 25.51 -20.24
CA LEU A 585 15.16 24.07 -20.00
C LEU A 585 15.32 23.63 -18.52
N PRO A 586 14.95 24.42 -17.49
CA PRO A 586 15.24 24.07 -16.09
C PRO A 586 14.57 22.77 -15.61
N ALA A 587 13.35 22.44 -16.04
CA ALA A 587 12.66 21.20 -15.71
C ALA A 587 13.30 20.00 -16.43
N THR A 588 13.64 20.16 -17.71
CA THR A 588 14.34 19.14 -18.50
C THR A 588 15.70 18.80 -17.87
N ILE A 589 16.48 19.82 -17.49
CA ILE A 589 17.79 19.64 -16.82
C ILE A 589 17.63 18.93 -15.48
N ARG A 590 16.62 19.30 -14.69
CA ARG A 590 16.35 18.66 -13.39
C ARG A 590 15.94 17.20 -13.55
N ALA A 591 15.10 16.91 -14.55
CA ALA A 591 14.69 15.55 -14.91
C ALA A 591 15.89 14.70 -15.34
N LEU A 592 16.79 15.24 -16.18
CA LEU A 592 18.04 14.57 -16.55
C LEU A 592 18.91 14.26 -15.34
N ARG A 593 19.10 15.23 -14.42
CA ARG A 593 19.88 15.02 -13.19
C ARG A 593 19.30 13.91 -12.31
N ALA A 594 17.99 13.88 -12.13
CA ALA A 594 17.31 12.83 -11.38
C ALA A 594 17.43 11.47 -12.08
N PHE A 595 17.25 11.43 -13.40
CA PHE A 595 17.43 10.20 -14.19
C PHE A 595 18.87 9.68 -14.15
N GLN A 596 19.87 10.57 -14.05
CA GLN A 596 21.27 10.19 -13.93
C GLN A 596 21.60 9.42 -12.65
N ASP A 597 20.75 9.43 -11.63
CA ASP A 597 20.88 8.52 -10.48
C ASP A 597 20.68 7.06 -10.91
N ASP A 598 19.71 6.79 -11.80
CA ASP A 598 19.49 5.49 -12.44
C ASP A 598 20.66 5.13 -13.37
N VAL A 599 21.14 6.11 -14.15
CA VAL A 599 22.29 5.91 -15.05
C VAL A 599 23.52 5.46 -14.26
N ARG A 600 23.83 6.12 -13.14
CA ARG A 600 24.95 5.71 -12.28
C ARG A 600 24.77 4.30 -11.71
N PHE A 601 23.53 3.88 -11.43
CA PHE A 601 23.26 2.50 -11.02
C PHE A 601 23.60 1.50 -12.13
N TRP A 602 23.14 1.76 -13.36
CA TRP A 602 23.36 0.86 -14.49
C TRP A 602 24.79 0.86 -15.02
N VAL A 603 25.51 1.97 -14.91
CA VAL A 603 26.96 2.03 -15.14
C VAL A 603 27.72 1.16 -14.14
N ARG A 604 27.38 1.23 -12.84
CA ARG A 604 28.01 0.37 -11.81
C ARG A 604 27.70 -1.12 -12.03
N LYS A 605 26.58 -1.45 -12.64
CA LYS A 605 26.19 -2.83 -12.99
C LYS A 605 26.84 -3.32 -14.28
N GLY A 606 27.52 -2.45 -15.04
CA GLY A 606 28.12 -2.78 -16.34
C GLY A 606 27.11 -2.87 -17.49
N ALA A 607 25.85 -2.51 -17.26
CA ALA A 607 24.79 -2.54 -18.27
C ALA A 607 24.96 -1.43 -19.31
N VAL A 608 25.40 -0.26 -18.86
CA VAL A 608 25.61 0.93 -19.70
C VAL A 608 27.04 1.42 -19.51
N THR A 609 27.65 1.95 -20.57
CA THR A 609 28.98 2.55 -20.56
C THR A 609 28.89 3.99 -21.05
N GLY A 610 29.95 4.78 -20.81
CA GLY A 610 30.03 6.19 -21.25
C GLY A 610 30.10 7.18 -20.09
N ALA A 611 30.42 8.43 -20.43
CA ALA A 611 30.49 9.53 -19.47
C ALA A 611 29.09 9.93 -18.97
N ILE A 612 29.02 10.53 -17.78
CA ILE A 612 27.80 11.13 -17.23
C ILE A 612 28.09 12.60 -16.96
N THR A 613 27.55 13.49 -17.80
CA THR A 613 27.67 14.94 -17.63
C THR A 613 26.43 15.48 -16.90
N PRO A 614 26.54 16.12 -15.72
CA PRO A 614 25.39 16.47 -14.89
C PRO A 614 24.31 17.30 -15.61
N GLY A 615 23.11 16.72 -15.79
CA GLY A 615 21.99 17.37 -16.45
C GLY A 615 22.11 17.50 -17.97
N VAL A 616 22.98 16.71 -18.60
CA VAL A 616 23.14 16.64 -20.06
C VAL A 616 22.93 15.21 -20.53
N ALA A 617 22.25 15.05 -21.66
CA ALA A 617 22.28 13.84 -22.48
C ALA A 617 22.98 14.17 -23.81
N ALA A 618 24.08 13.50 -24.09
CA ALA A 618 24.85 13.67 -25.32
C ALA A 618 24.93 12.37 -26.13
N PRO A 619 25.05 12.44 -27.47
CA PRO A 619 25.21 11.25 -28.30
C PRO A 619 26.34 10.35 -27.78
N GLY A 620 26.04 9.07 -27.57
CA GLY A 620 27.00 8.07 -27.09
C GLY A 620 27.38 8.15 -25.61
N ASP A 621 26.81 9.08 -24.83
CA ASP A 621 27.01 9.12 -23.39
C ASP A 621 26.11 8.09 -22.66
N ALA A 622 26.38 7.86 -21.37
CA ALA A 622 25.62 6.88 -20.60
C ALA A 622 24.16 7.30 -20.36
N THR A 623 23.87 8.61 -20.34
CA THR A 623 22.52 9.15 -20.14
C THR A 623 21.64 8.86 -21.35
N ALA A 624 22.12 9.23 -22.56
CA ALA A 624 21.43 8.97 -23.82
C ALA A 624 21.31 7.47 -24.08
N THR A 625 22.36 6.69 -23.78
CA THR A 625 22.34 5.23 -23.94
C THR A 625 21.27 4.58 -23.07
N LEU A 626 21.12 4.98 -21.80
CA LEU A 626 20.05 4.43 -20.96
C LEU A 626 18.67 4.93 -21.42
N LEU A 627 18.51 6.20 -21.76
CA LEU A 627 17.25 6.74 -22.29
C LEU A 627 16.78 5.96 -23.54
N ASP A 628 17.70 5.59 -24.42
CA ASP A 628 17.46 4.77 -25.61
C ASP A 628 17.00 3.34 -25.27
N ARG A 629 17.65 2.70 -24.28
CA ARG A 629 17.48 1.28 -23.95
C ARG A 629 16.28 0.94 -23.08
N VAL A 630 15.91 1.82 -22.14
CA VAL A 630 14.72 1.56 -21.31
C VAL A 630 13.53 1.42 -22.24
N SER A 631 12.68 0.43 -22.02
CA SER A 631 11.44 0.23 -22.76
C SER A 631 10.24 0.36 -21.83
N VAL A 632 9.20 1.05 -22.31
CA VAL A 632 7.89 1.09 -21.67
C VAL A 632 6.96 0.20 -22.50
N TYR A 633 6.48 -0.87 -21.88
CA TYR A 633 5.58 -1.83 -22.49
C TYR A 633 4.15 -1.48 -22.06
N THR A 634 3.25 -1.39 -23.02
CA THR A 634 1.81 -1.29 -22.78
C THR A 634 1.14 -2.46 -23.48
N ILE A 635 0.59 -3.37 -22.67
CA ILE A 635 0.01 -4.65 -23.10
C ILE A 635 -1.49 -4.63 -22.84
N ALA A 636 -2.29 -4.90 -23.87
CA ALA A 636 -3.74 -5.04 -23.76
C ALA A 636 -4.17 -6.50 -23.93
N LEU A 637 -4.74 -7.07 -22.87
CA LEU A 637 -5.40 -8.39 -22.87
C LEU A 637 -6.92 -8.19 -22.76
N GLY A 638 -7.60 -8.33 -23.90
CA GLY A 638 -9.03 -8.01 -23.99
C GLY A 638 -9.29 -6.53 -23.67
N PRO A 639 -10.20 -6.20 -22.73
CA PRO A 639 -10.47 -4.82 -22.32
C PRO A 639 -9.45 -4.26 -21.32
N THR A 640 -8.52 -5.10 -20.84
CA THR A 640 -7.61 -4.72 -19.76
C THR A 640 -6.26 -4.31 -20.31
N GLU A 641 -5.83 -3.11 -19.96
CA GLU A 641 -4.49 -2.61 -20.28
C GLU A 641 -3.60 -2.59 -19.03
N VAL A 642 -2.33 -2.94 -19.22
CA VAL A 642 -1.28 -2.85 -18.19
C VAL A 642 -0.03 -2.23 -18.81
N SER A 643 0.63 -1.37 -18.04
CA SER A 643 1.88 -0.74 -18.47
C SER A 643 2.97 -0.91 -17.40
N PHE A 644 4.18 -1.21 -17.84
CA PHE A 644 5.36 -1.34 -17.00
C PHE A 644 6.63 -1.06 -17.81
N ARG A 645 7.72 -0.72 -17.11
CA ARG A 645 9.04 -0.49 -17.71
C ARG A 645 10.04 -1.52 -17.24
N ASP A 646 11.02 -1.80 -18.10
CA ASP A 646 12.21 -2.56 -17.73
C ASP A 646 13.26 -1.67 -17.05
N HIS A 647 14.47 -2.17 -16.84
CA HIS A 647 15.56 -1.47 -16.16
C HIS A 647 15.20 -0.93 -14.76
N VAL A 648 14.46 -1.74 -13.99
CA VAL A 648 14.09 -1.41 -12.61
C VAL A 648 15.34 -1.20 -11.75
N VAL A 649 15.46 -0.02 -11.14
CA VAL A 649 16.58 0.31 -10.25
C VAL A 649 16.28 -0.15 -8.83
N SER A 650 16.99 -1.20 -8.41
CA SER A 650 16.92 -1.74 -7.04
C SER A 650 18.21 -2.44 -6.65
N GLY A 651 18.57 -2.42 -5.36
CA GLY A 651 19.76 -3.09 -4.84
C GLY A 651 19.80 -4.60 -5.11
N VAL A 652 18.65 -5.23 -5.32
CA VAL A 652 18.51 -6.68 -5.60
C VAL A 652 18.35 -7.00 -7.08
N THR A 653 18.48 -6.01 -7.97
CA THR A 653 18.30 -6.20 -9.42
C THR A 653 19.38 -7.09 -10.01
N GLN A 654 18.93 -8.11 -10.74
CA GLN A 654 19.74 -9.09 -11.47
C GLN A 654 19.50 -9.08 -12.98
N SER A 655 18.40 -8.50 -13.46
CA SER A 655 18.07 -8.48 -14.89
C SER A 655 17.60 -7.11 -15.35
N GLU A 656 18.19 -6.62 -16.45
CA GLU A 656 17.76 -5.41 -17.17
C GLU A 656 16.37 -5.56 -17.78
N ALA A 657 16.04 -6.76 -18.28
CA ALA A 657 14.75 -7.06 -18.89
C ALA A 657 13.60 -7.22 -17.89
N GLY A 658 13.91 -7.27 -16.59
CA GLY A 658 12.91 -7.43 -15.55
C GLY A 658 12.08 -6.17 -15.32
N VAL A 659 10.82 -6.37 -14.95
CA VAL A 659 9.85 -5.29 -14.75
C VAL A 659 9.29 -5.33 -13.34
N MET A 660 8.67 -4.22 -12.92
CA MET A 660 7.91 -4.13 -11.68
C MET A 660 6.54 -3.53 -11.96
N PHE A 661 5.51 -4.13 -11.40
CA PHE A 661 4.17 -3.55 -11.32
C PHE A 661 3.66 -3.71 -9.89
N ARG A 662 3.35 -2.59 -9.22
CA ARG A 662 2.91 -2.59 -7.80
C ARG A 662 1.52 -3.23 -7.62
N GLY A 663 0.74 -3.35 -8.69
CA GLY A 663 -0.63 -3.82 -8.66
C GLY A 663 -1.62 -2.76 -8.18
N THR A 664 -2.90 -3.02 -8.43
CA THR A 664 -4.06 -2.18 -8.12
C THR A 664 -5.15 -2.94 -7.34
N ALA A 665 -5.15 -4.28 -7.39
CA ALA A 665 -6.10 -5.13 -6.68
C ALA A 665 -5.66 -5.32 -5.21
N ARG A 666 -6.16 -4.45 -4.34
CA ARG A 666 -5.68 -4.34 -2.95
C ARG A 666 -6.22 -5.46 -2.04
N PRO A 667 -5.40 -6.04 -1.15
CA PRO A 667 -5.87 -6.93 -0.08
C PRO A 667 -6.97 -6.33 0.78
N SER A 668 -6.91 -5.01 1.01
CA SER A 668 -7.91 -4.29 1.80
C SER A 668 -9.32 -4.34 1.18
N ALA A 669 -9.42 -4.44 -0.15
CA ALA A 669 -10.68 -4.47 -0.88
C ALA A 669 -11.42 -5.80 -0.73
N ILE A 670 -10.73 -6.86 -0.29
CA ILE A 670 -11.33 -8.17 -0.08
C ILE A 670 -11.94 -8.24 1.33
N PRO A 671 -13.25 -8.54 1.46
CA PRO A 671 -13.90 -8.73 2.75
C PRO A 671 -13.16 -9.74 3.64
N ILE A 672 -13.10 -9.47 4.95
CA ILE A 672 -12.43 -10.39 5.89
C ILE A 672 -13.12 -11.77 5.94
N ALA A 673 -14.44 -11.79 5.73
CA ALA A 673 -15.23 -13.02 5.62
C ALA A 673 -14.70 -13.97 4.53
N ASP A 674 -14.16 -13.43 3.45
CA ASP A 674 -13.62 -14.23 2.36
C ASP A 674 -12.25 -14.84 2.71
N TYR A 675 -11.46 -14.18 3.57
CA TYR A 675 -10.27 -14.80 4.16
C TYR A 675 -10.65 -15.92 5.12
N GLN A 676 -11.74 -15.76 5.87
CA GLN A 676 -12.22 -16.80 6.78
C GLN A 676 -12.83 -17.98 6.02
N ALA A 677 -13.49 -17.73 4.89
CA ALA A 677 -14.11 -18.74 4.05
C ALA A 677 -13.09 -19.76 3.49
N VAL A 678 -11.82 -19.37 3.32
CA VAL A 678 -10.75 -20.33 2.95
C VAL A 678 -10.27 -21.19 4.13
N GLY A 679 -10.92 -21.10 5.30
CA GLY A 679 -10.64 -21.90 6.49
C GLY A 679 -9.63 -21.27 7.45
N LEU A 680 -9.45 -19.94 7.43
CA LEU A 680 -8.66 -19.21 8.44
C LEU A 680 -9.54 -18.79 9.62
N SER A 681 -8.99 -18.80 10.83
CA SER A 681 -9.64 -18.18 11.99
C SER A 681 -9.75 -16.66 11.80
N ALA A 682 -10.62 -16.01 12.57
CA ALA A 682 -10.76 -14.54 12.51
C ALA A 682 -9.41 -13.81 12.74
N GLY A 683 -8.61 -14.32 13.69
CA GLY A 683 -7.31 -13.74 13.99
C GLY A 683 -6.26 -13.99 12.89
N GLU A 684 -6.24 -15.21 12.34
CA GLU A 684 -5.36 -15.57 11.22
C GLU A 684 -5.68 -14.75 9.97
N ALA A 685 -6.97 -14.63 9.65
CA ALA A 685 -7.47 -13.84 8.53
C ALA A 685 -7.06 -12.38 8.66
N ALA A 686 -7.27 -11.77 9.83
CA ALA A 686 -6.93 -10.37 10.07
C ALA A 686 -5.42 -10.12 9.99
N ALA A 687 -4.63 -11.01 10.59
CA ALA A 687 -3.17 -10.96 10.52
C ALA A 687 -2.66 -11.08 9.08
N LEU A 688 -3.10 -12.09 8.31
CA LEU A 688 -2.69 -12.28 6.92
C LEU A 688 -3.10 -11.10 6.04
N LYS A 689 -4.35 -10.65 6.16
CA LYS A 689 -4.85 -9.49 5.42
C LYS A 689 -4.00 -8.26 5.71
N TYR A 690 -3.67 -7.98 6.97
CA TYR A 690 -2.83 -6.85 7.34
C TYR A 690 -1.41 -6.97 6.79
N VAL A 691 -0.74 -8.12 6.97
CA VAL A 691 0.62 -8.33 6.47
C VAL A 691 0.69 -8.08 4.97
N SER A 692 -0.28 -8.62 4.22
CA SER A 692 -0.30 -8.45 2.77
C SER A 692 -0.44 -7.00 2.28
N THR A 693 -1.03 -6.08 3.07
CA THR A 693 -1.05 -4.65 2.71
C THR A 693 0.34 -4.00 2.65
N HIS A 694 1.37 -4.67 3.18
CA HIS A 694 2.76 -4.21 3.19
C HIS A 694 3.63 -4.92 2.15
N GLU A 695 3.13 -5.97 1.51
CA GLU A 695 3.87 -6.79 0.55
C GLU A 695 3.60 -6.38 -0.89
N GLY A 696 2.42 -6.74 -1.39
CA GLY A 696 2.00 -6.48 -2.75
C GLY A 696 0.48 -6.49 -2.86
N ASN A 697 -0.01 -6.09 -4.03
CA ASN A 697 -1.41 -6.28 -4.41
C ASN A 697 -1.58 -7.65 -5.11
N PHE A 698 -2.80 -8.14 -5.25
CA PHE A 698 -3.06 -9.44 -5.88
C PHE A 698 -2.59 -9.54 -7.33
N ASP A 699 -2.51 -8.41 -8.02
CA ASP A 699 -2.00 -8.23 -9.38
C ASP A 699 -0.57 -7.66 -9.41
N ALA A 700 0.13 -7.60 -8.28
CA ALA A 700 1.52 -7.15 -8.25
C ALA A 700 2.46 -8.17 -8.89
N ILE A 701 3.49 -7.70 -9.58
CA ILE A 701 4.54 -8.55 -10.14
C ILE A 701 5.91 -7.88 -10.08
N ASN A 702 6.95 -8.68 -9.91
CA ASN A 702 8.36 -8.34 -10.02
C ASN A 702 9.06 -9.43 -10.83
N THR A 703 9.85 -9.06 -11.84
CA THR A 703 10.64 -10.03 -12.62
C THR A 703 12.13 -9.66 -12.75
N TYR A 704 12.64 -8.75 -11.90
CA TYR A 704 13.98 -8.17 -12.05
C TYR A 704 15.02 -8.72 -11.06
N ASP A 705 14.60 -9.43 -10.01
CA ASP A 705 15.49 -9.95 -8.97
C ASP A 705 15.80 -11.46 -9.14
N ARG A 706 16.46 -12.02 -8.12
CA ARG A 706 16.89 -13.43 -8.10
C ARG A 706 15.76 -14.45 -8.21
N ALA A 707 14.52 -14.08 -7.86
CA ALA A 707 13.38 -14.96 -7.93
C ALA A 707 12.90 -15.16 -9.38
N ARG A 708 13.42 -14.38 -10.35
CA ARG A 708 13.03 -14.33 -11.77
C ARG A 708 11.61 -13.82 -12.00
N VAL A 709 10.65 -14.29 -11.22
CA VAL A 709 9.24 -13.88 -11.21
C VAL A 709 8.71 -13.98 -9.78
N SER A 710 8.08 -12.93 -9.27
CA SER A 710 7.31 -12.94 -8.03
C SER A 710 5.96 -12.29 -8.29
N VAL A 711 4.86 -12.93 -7.88
CA VAL A 711 3.49 -12.46 -8.17
C VAL A 711 2.63 -12.35 -6.93
N GLY A 712 1.64 -11.48 -6.98
CA GLY A 712 0.53 -11.48 -6.04
C GLY A 712 0.80 -10.83 -4.70
N PHE A 713 -0.20 -10.95 -3.83
CA PHE A 713 -0.34 -10.11 -2.64
C PHE A 713 0.67 -10.38 -1.52
N ILE A 714 1.39 -11.52 -1.59
CA ILE A 714 2.53 -11.84 -0.73
C ILE A 714 3.81 -12.09 -1.53
N GLN A 715 3.82 -11.74 -2.83
CA GLN A 715 4.95 -11.93 -3.74
C GLN A 715 5.43 -13.39 -3.83
N PHE A 716 4.54 -14.30 -4.23
CA PHE A 716 4.84 -15.70 -4.51
C PHE A 716 6.00 -15.80 -5.51
N ALA A 717 7.18 -16.17 -5.00
CA ALA A 717 8.44 -16.13 -5.73
C ALA A 717 8.71 -17.42 -6.53
N GLY A 718 9.34 -17.27 -7.70
CA GLY A 718 9.85 -18.35 -8.54
C GLY A 718 10.78 -19.29 -7.78
N GLY A 719 10.73 -20.57 -8.14
CA GLY A 719 11.42 -21.67 -7.46
C GLY A 719 10.95 -21.95 -6.02
N ARG A 720 9.95 -21.22 -5.51
CA ARG A 720 9.41 -21.38 -4.15
C ARG A 720 7.89 -21.32 -4.12
N GLY A 721 7.31 -20.13 -3.92
CA GLY A 721 5.87 -19.94 -3.71
C GLY A 721 5.06 -19.84 -4.99
N LEU A 722 5.66 -19.43 -6.12
CA LEU A 722 4.95 -19.32 -7.40
C LEU A 722 4.49 -20.68 -7.95
N PRO A 723 5.33 -21.72 -8.04
CA PRO A 723 4.88 -23.02 -8.53
C PRO A 723 3.69 -23.64 -7.76
N PRO A 724 3.68 -23.73 -6.42
CA PRO A 724 2.54 -24.29 -5.69
C PRO A 724 1.28 -23.42 -5.79
N TYR A 725 1.40 -22.09 -5.83
CA TYR A 725 0.27 -21.20 -6.09
C TYR A 725 -0.37 -21.49 -7.46
N LEU A 726 0.42 -21.55 -8.54
CA LEU A 726 -0.12 -21.85 -9.87
C LEU A 726 -0.74 -23.25 -9.92
N ALA A 727 -0.12 -24.23 -9.26
CA ALA A 727 -0.66 -25.58 -9.16
C ALA A 727 -2.01 -25.61 -8.43
N LEU A 728 -2.13 -24.86 -7.33
CA LEU A 728 -3.39 -24.72 -6.61
C LEU A 728 -4.46 -24.02 -7.48
N LEU A 729 -4.08 -22.98 -8.24
CA LEU A 729 -4.99 -22.32 -9.18
C LEU A 729 -5.50 -23.27 -10.25
N LYS A 730 -4.61 -24.07 -10.84
CA LYS A 730 -5.00 -25.10 -11.81
C LYS A 730 -5.90 -26.16 -11.20
N ALA A 731 -5.67 -26.56 -9.95
CA ALA A 731 -6.47 -27.57 -9.27
C ALA A 731 -7.87 -27.06 -8.87
N ARG A 732 -7.95 -25.86 -8.27
CA ARG A 732 -9.20 -25.29 -7.74
C ARG A 732 -10.04 -24.61 -8.81
N GLN A 733 -9.40 -23.96 -9.77
CA GLN A 733 -10.05 -23.13 -10.78
C GLN A 733 -9.50 -23.45 -12.19
N PRO A 734 -9.61 -24.69 -12.68
CA PRO A 734 -9.01 -25.12 -13.94
C PRO A 734 -9.47 -24.29 -15.15
N ALA A 735 -10.75 -23.86 -15.17
CA ALA A 735 -11.25 -22.99 -16.23
C ALA A 735 -10.59 -21.61 -16.20
N LYS A 736 -10.48 -20.98 -15.02
CA LYS A 736 -9.79 -19.68 -14.86
C LYS A 736 -8.32 -19.79 -15.21
N PHE A 737 -7.65 -20.84 -14.74
CA PHE A 737 -6.26 -21.11 -15.08
C PHE A 737 -6.08 -21.21 -16.60
N ARG A 738 -6.96 -21.98 -17.26
CA ARG A 738 -6.95 -22.14 -18.71
C ARG A 738 -7.10 -20.80 -19.44
N ASP A 739 -8.15 -20.05 -19.07
CA ASP A 739 -8.59 -18.87 -19.81
C ASP A 739 -7.72 -17.64 -19.54
N LEU A 740 -7.09 -17.55 -18.36
CA LEU A 740 -6.27 -16.39 -17.97
C LEU A 740 -4.78 -16.59 -18.30
N VAL A 741 -4.24 -17.81 -18.21
CA VAL A 741 -2.80 -18.05 -18.35
C VAL A 741 -2.42 -19.21 -19.28
N GLN A 742 -3.13 -20.34 -19.24
CA GLN A 742 -2.74 -21.54 -20.00
C GLN A 742 -2.89 -21.39 -21.51
N LYS A 743 -3.92 -20.68 -21.97
CA LYS A 743 -4.12 -20.41 -23.40
C LYS A 743 -2.98 -19.61 -24.03
N LEU A 744 -2.27 -18.82 -23.22
CA LEU A 744 -1.05 -18.10 -23.60
C LEU A 744 0.20 -18.98 -23.46
N GLY A 745 0.06 -20.24 -23.08
CA GLY A 745 1.15 -21.21 -22.96
C GLY A 745 1.84 -21.23 -21.60
N LEU A 746 1.30 -20.60 -20.55
CA LEU A 746 1.80 -20.77 -19.18
C LEU A 746 1.07 -21.91 -18.47
N ASP A 747 1.80 -22.95 -18.09
CA ASP A 747 1.25 -24.11 -17.39
C ASP A 747 2.03 -24.42 -16.10
N VAL A 748 1.59 -25.43 -15.36
CA VAL A 748 2.21 -25.93 -14.16
C VAL A 748 2.02 -27.44 -14.07
N GLU A 749 3.08 -28.11 -13.66
CA GLU A 749 3.12 -29.55 -13.42
C GLU A 749 3.29 -29.80 -11.93
N PHE A 750 2.52 -30.70 -11.35
CA PHE A 750 2.58 -31.04 -9.93
C PHE A 750 2.01 -32.44 -9.67
N THR A 751 2.40 -33.04 -8.56
CA THR A 751 1.72 -34.20 -7.98
C THR A 751 0.96 -33.78 -6.72
N VAL A 752 0.19 -34.70 -6.15
CA VAL A 752 -0.39 -34.52 -4.81
C VAL A 752 0.17 -35.59 -3.88
N SER A 753 0.60 -35.17 -2.70
CA SER A 753 1.00 -36.06 -1.61
C SER A 753 0.24 -35.67 -0.34
N ARG A 754 -0.46 -36.64 0.27
CA ARG A 754 -1.26 -36.43 1.49
C ARG A 754 -2.23 -35.24 1.37
N GLY A 755 -2.89 -35.12 0.23
CA GLY A 755 -3.87 -34.05 -0.03
C GLY A 755 -3.27 -32.66 -0.27
N ALA A 756 -1.94 -32.52 -0.39
CA ALA A 756 -1.27 -31.26 -0.65
C ALA A 756 -0.45 -31.30 -1.96
N ILE A 757 -0.27 -30.13 -2.58
CA ILE A 757 0.59 -29.96 -3.76
C ILE A 757 2.01 -30.44 -3.45
N ALA A 758 2.57 -31.25 -4.34
CA ALA A 758 3.92 -31.78 -4.23
C ALA A 758 4.67 -31.64 -5.56
N ALA A 759 5.98 -31.43 -5.46
CA ALA A 759 6.89 -31.28 -6.60
C ALA A 759 6.41 -30.33 -7.73
N PRO A 760 5.83 -29.14 -7.42
CA PRO A 760 5.32 -28.25 -8.45
C PRO A 760 6.45 -27.62 -9.28
N ARG A 761 6.23 -27.46 -10.59
CA ARG A 761 7.13 -26.72 -11.49
C ARG A 761 6.34 -25.91 -12.52
N VAL A 762 6.74 -24.66 -12.71
CA VAL A 762 6.19 -23.79 -13.77
C VAL A 762 6.64 -24.33 -15.13
N VAL A 763 5.75 -24.24 -16.11
CA VAL A 763 5.98 -24.67 -17.48
C VAL A 763 5.59 -23.56 -18.44
N VAL A 764 6.38 -23.34 -19.48
CA VAL A 764 6.01 -22.44 -20.58
C VAL A 764 6.16 -23.20 -21.89
N LEU A 765 5.09 -23.21 -22.68
CA LEU A 765 5.10 -23.63 -24.06
C LEU A 765 5.78 -22.54 -24.88
N ASP A 766 6.90 -22.87 -25.50
CA ASP A 766 7.61 -21.99 -26.42
C ASP A 766 7.16 -22.32 -27.85
N PRO A 767 6.42 -21.43 -28.52
CA PRO A 767 6.06 -21.64 -29.91
C PRO A 767 7.22 -21.39 -30.89
N ALA A 768 8.27 -20.66 -30.48
CA ALA A 768 9.39 -20.28 -31.35
C ALA A 768 10.47 -21.37 -31.45
N ALA A 769 10.61 -22.18 -30.40
CA ALA A 769 11.36 -23.42 -30.42
C ALA A 769 10.40 -24.48 -29.87
N PRO A 770 10.00 -25.54 -30.62
CA PRO A 770 8.95 -26.49 -30.25
C PRO A 770 9.33 -27.31 -29.00
N ALA A 771 9.40 -26.63 -27.87
CA ALA A 771 10.09 -27.02 -26.67
C ALA A 771 9.28 -26.55 -25.47
N VAL A 772 9.20 -27.44 -24.48
CA VAL A 772 8.55 -27.18 -23.21
C VAL A 772 9.62 -26.68 -22.24
N ARG A 773 9.57 -25.39 -21.90
CA ARG A 773 10.46 -24.80 -20.88
C ARG A 773 9.92 -25.13 -19.51
N ARG A 774 10.79 -25.49 -18.56
CA ARG A 774 10.41 -25.89 -17.20
C ARG A 774 11.20 -25.14 -16.13
N ALA A 775 10.61 -25.00 -14.95
CA ALA A 775 11.22 -24.41 -13.76
C ALA A 775 11.88 -23.05 -14.06
N ALA A 776 13.17 -22.88 -13.75
CA ALA A 776 13.88 -21.62 -13.96
C ALA A 776 13.84 -21.13 -15.42
N ALA A 777 13.88 -22.04 -16.40
CA ALA A 777 13.79 -21.66 -17.81
C ALA A 777 12.39 -21.15 -18.20
N ALA A 778 11.34 -21.71 -17.57
CA ALA A 778 9.97 -21.23 -17.73
C ALA A 778 9.78 -19.85 -17.07
N GLU A 779 10.29 -19.67 -15.86
CA GLU A 779 10.25 -18.38 -15.15
C GLU A 779 11.01 -17.29 -15.91
N THR A 780 12.17 -17.61 -16.47
CA THR A 780 12.90 -16.71 -17.38
C THR A 780 12.08 -16.38 -18.62
N ALA A 781 11.39 -17.35 -19.21
CA ALA A 781 10.50 -17.08 -20.35
C ALA A 781 9.32 -16.17 -19.98
N VAL A 782 8.75 -16.31 -18.78
CA VAL A 782 7.71 -15.39 -18.26
C VAL A 782 8.25 -13.97 -18.11
N ARG A 783 9.49 -13.80 -17.60
CA ARG A 783 10.14 -12.49 -17.51
C ARG A 783 10.35 -11.88 -18.89
N ASP A 784 10.84 -12.67 -19.83
CA ASP A 784 11.30 -12.17 -21.14
C ASP A 784 10.12 -11.89 -22.07
N ASP A 785 9.06 -12.70 -22.04
CA ASP A 785 7.80 -12.48 -22.77
C ASP A 785 6.84 -11.61 -21.94
N LYS A 786 6.72 -10.32 -22.33
CA LYS A 786 5.90 -9.34 -21.59
C LYS A 786 4.42 -9.65 -21.63
N LYS A 787 3.95 -10.45 -22.58
CA LYS A 787 2.56 -10.90 -22.66
C LYS A 787 2.26 -11.90 -21.55
N LEU A 788 3.20 -12.81 -21.24
CA LEU A 788 3.08 -13.73 -20.10
C LEU A 788 3.14 -12.99 -18.75
N THR A 789 4.05 -12.00 -18.62
CA THR A 789 4.09 -11.11 -17.45
C THR A 789 2.75 -10.41 -17.26
N ALA A 790 2.19 -9.82 -18.32
CA ALA A 790 0.91 -9.13 -18.28
C ALA A 790 -0.26 -10.07 -17.97
N ALA A 791 -0.26 -11.31 -18.47
CA ALA A 791 -1.27 -12.31 -18.17
C ALA A 791 -1.34 -12.61 -16.65
N LEU A 792 -0.19 -12.75 -15.99
CA LEU A 792 -0.13 -12.93 -14.54
C LEU A 792 -0.68 -11.72 -13.77
N VAL A 793 -0.36 -10.50 -14.20
CA VAL A 793 -0.93 -9.26 -13.64
C VAL A 793 -2.45 -9.26 -13.77
N VAL A 794 -2.96 -9.46 -14.98
CA VAL A 794 -4.41 -9.44 -15.26
C VAL A 794 -5.13 -10.54 -14.47
N SER A 795 -4.53 -11.74 -14.35
CA SER A 795 -5.11 -12.82 -13.56
C SER A 795 -5.32 -12.44 -12.09
N GLY A 796 -4.42 -11.65 -11.50
CA GLY A 796 -4.52 -11.18 -10.12
C GLY A 796 -5.69 -10.21 -9.86
N ARG A 797 -6.38 -9.74 -10.91
CA ARG A 797 -7.59 -8.92 -10.82
C ARG A 797 -8.87 -9.75 -10.74
N ASP A 798 -8.82 -11.02 -11.13
CA ASP A 798 -9.96 -11.94 -11.03
C ASP A 798 -10.21 -12.35 -9.58
N ARG A 799 -11.47 -12.31 -9.16
CA ARG A 799 -11.85 -12.54 -7.76
C ARG A 799 -11.54 -13.95 -7.29
N ASP A 800 -11.73 -14.96 -8.13
CA ASP A 800 -11.51 -16.36 -7.78
C ASP A 800 -10.01 -16.65 -7.68
N VAL A 801 -9.22 -16.03 -8.56
CA VAL A 801 -7.75 -16.07 -8.47
C VAL A 801 -7.25 -15.44 -7.16
N GLN A 802 -7.85 -14.34 -6.72
CA GLN A 802 -7.51 -13.71 -5.44
C GLN A 802 -7.81 -14.63 -4.25
N LEU A 803 -8.94 -15.35 -4.27
CA LEU A 803 -9.27 -16.33 -3.24
C LEU A 803 -8.26 -17.48 -3.20
N VAL A 804 -7.86 -17.99 -4.37
CA VAL A 804 -6.81 -19.02 -4.47
C VAL A 804 -5.46 -18.50 -3.97
N GLN A 805 -5.10 -17.24 -4.21
CA GLN A 805 -3.90 -16.65 -3.62
C GLN A 805 -3.97 -16.65 -2.09
N ILE A 806 -5.13 -16.32 -1.50
CA ILE A 806 -5.31 -16.37 -0.04
C ILE A 806 -5.17 -17.81 0.47
N GLU A 807 -5.78 -18.79 -0.20
CA GLU A 807 -5.64 -20.21 0.16
C GLU A 807 -4.18 -20.69 0.05
N ALA A 808 -3.47 -20.32 -1.03
CA ALA A 808 -2.05 -20.65 -1.21
C ALA A 808 -1.19 -20.07 -0.08
N ALA A 809 -1.41 -18.80 0.28
CA ALA A 809 -0.73 -18.19 1.42
C ALA A 809 -1.06 -18.90 2.74
N ALA A 810 -2.32 -19.33 2.92
CA ALA A 810 -2.75 -20.06 4.10
C ALA A 810 -2.04 -21.42 4.23
N ARG A 811 -2.03 -22.20 3.14
CA ARG A 811 -1.42 -23.54 3.05
C ARG A 811 0.09 -23.50 3.22
N ASP A 812 0.76 -22.59 2.51
CA ASP A 812 2.21 -22.64 2.35
C ASP A 812 2.97 -21.76 3.34
N TYR A 813 2.31 -20.82 4.02
CA TYR A 813 2.96 -19.88 4.94
C TYR A 813 2.29 -19.80 6.31
N VAL A 814 0.98 -19.56 6.37
CA VAL A 814 0.28 -19.36 7.66
C VAL A 814 0.26 -20.63 8.50
N ARG A 815 -0.32 -21.72 7.97
CA ARG A 815 -0.47 -22.99 8.71
C ARG A 815 0.89 -23.57 9.12
N PRO A 816 1.92 -23.66 8.24
CA PRO A 816 3.20 -24.21 8.64
C PRO A 816 3.96 -23.32 9.62
N ALA A 817 3.81 -21.98 9.55
CA ALA A 817 4.43 -21.08 10.51
C ALA A 817 3.85 -21.27 11.91
N LEU A 818 2.51 -21.37 12.03
CA LEU A 818 1.83 -21.62 13.31
C LEU A 818 2.18 -23.01 13.86
N ALA A 819 2.26 -24.02 13.00
CA ALA A 819 2.63 -25.38 13.37
C ALA A 819 4.11 -25.54 13.76
N GLY A 820 4.97 -24.56 13.42
CA GLY A 820 6.38 -24.56 13.77
C GLY A 820 6.56 -24.64 15.28
N THR A 821 7.36 -25.61 15.73
CA THR A 821 7.61 -25.82 17.16
C THR A 821 8.86 -25.09 17.64
N VAL A 822 8.83 -24.62 18.89
CA VAL A 822 9.97 -23.98 19.57
C VAL A 822 10.17 -24.59 20.95
N THR A 823 11.40 -24.48 21.46
CA THR A 823 11.80 -25.00 22.78
C THR A 823 12.62 -23.95 23.54
N TRP A 824 12.47 -23.92 24.86
CA TRP A 824 13.30 -23.10 25.74
C TRP A 824 13.60 -23.83 27.05
N ARG A 825 14.85 -23.75 27.56
CA ARG A 825 15.26 -24.36 28.84
C ARG A 825 14.75 -25.81 29.06
N GLY A 826 14.80 -26.66 28.03
CA GLY A 826 14.41 -28.08 28.14
C GLY A 826 12.90 -28.34 28.19
N THR A 827 12.05 -27.35 27.89
CA THR A 827 10.61 -27.57 27.73
C THR A 827 10.33 -28.55 26.59
N ALA A 828 9.21 -29.27 26.70
CA ALA A 828 8.65 -29.99 25.55
C ALA A 828 8.40 -29.02 24.38
N PRO A 829 8.49 -29.49 23.12
CA PRO A 829 8.19 -28.65 21.96
C PRO A 829 6.78 -28.06 22.02
N VAL A 830 6.66 -26.73 21.85
CA VAL A 830 5.38 -26.01 21.79
C VAL A 830 5.24 -25.35 20.43
N THR A 831 4.04 -25.39 19.84
CA THR A 831 3.79 -24.73 18.54
C THR A 831 3.77 -23.20 18.69
N LEU A 832 4.15 -22.47 17.65
CA LEU A 832 4.09 -21.01 17.66
C LEU A 832 2.64 -20.49 17.68
N GLY A 833 1.70 -21.20 17.05
CA GLY A 833 0.27 -20.86 17.11
C GLY A 833 -0.34 -21.07 18.51
N ASP A 834 0.23 -21.98 19.28
CA ASP A 834 -0.11 -22.11 20.69
C ASP A 834 0.38 -20.93 21.53
N LEU A 835 1.49 -20.30 21.17
CA LEU A 835 2.13 -19.21 21.92
C LEU A 835 1.65 -17.81 21.51
N LEU A 836 1.52 -17.57 20.20
CA LEU A 836 1.19 -16.28 19.61
C LEU A 836 -0.30 -16.23 19.26
N ARG A 837 -1.13 -15.78 20.22
CA ARG A 837 -2.58 -15.79 20.10
C ARG A 837 -3.15 -14.45 19.66
N THR A 838 -2.42 -13.35 19.81
CA THR A 838 -2.88 -12.04 19.33
C THR A 838 -2.71 -11.91 17.82
N GLN A 839 -3.50 -11.02 17.21
CA GLN A 839 -3.37 -10.75 15.78
C GLN A 839 -2.02 -10.10 15.45
N LYS A 840 -1.47 -9.30 16.37
CA LYS A 840 -0.11 -8.76 16.22
C LYS A 840 0.97 -9.83 16.28
N GLY A 841 0.86 -10.80 17.18
CA GLY A 841 1.79 -11.94 17.26
C GLY A 841 1.77 -12.76 15.97
N MET A 842 0.58 -13.14 15.53
CA MET A 842 0.39 -13.84 14.26
C MET A 842 0.90 -13.02 13.07
N ALA A 843 0.60 -11.72 13.00
CA ALA A 843 1.07 -10.86 11.91
C ALA A 843 2.60 -10.74 11.88
N ALA A 844 3.25 -10.62 13.04
CA ALA A 844 4.71 -10.62 13.13
C ALA A 844 5.31 -11.96 12.67
N LEU A 845 4.69 -13.08 13.04
CA LEU A 845 5.11 -14.40 12.58
C LEU A 845 4.93 -14.57 11.07
N PHE A 846 3.76 -14.20 10.52
CA PHE A 846 3.47 -14.34 9.09
C PHE A 846 4.37 -13.46 8.24
N ASP A 847 4.58 -12.20 8.63
CA ASP A 847 5.51 -11.31 7.95
C ASP A 847 6.92 -11.92 7.91
N ARG A 848 7.43 -12.44 9.04
CA ARG A 848 8.74 -13.11 9.04
C ARG A 848 8.76 -14.39 8.22
N ALA A 849 7.70 -15.20 8.25
CA ALA A 849 7.62 -16.43 7.48
C ALA A 849 7.59 -16.15 5.97
N ILE A 850 6.91 -15.10 5.54
CA ILE A 850 6.85 -14.66 4.13
C ILE A 850 8.21 -14.10 3.69
N GLN A 851 8.82 -13.23 4.51
CA GLN A 851 10.08 -12.54 4.18
C GLN A 851 11.33 -13.43 4.25
N GLU A 852 11.42 -14.26 5.28
CA GLU A 852 12.63 -15.02 5.61
C GLU A 852 12.46 -16.52 5.31
N GLY A 853 11.22 -16.99 5.10
CA GLY A 853 10.85 -18.39 5.04
C GLY A 853 10.49 -18.95 6.43
N ILE A 854 9.58 -19.94 6.44
CA ILE A 854 9.02 -20.55 7.67
C ILE A 854 10.10 -21.00 8.66
N GLY A 855 11.12 -21.72 8.18
CA GLY A 855 12.18 -22.24 9.04
C GLY A 855 13.05 -21.15 9.68
N ALA A 856 13.30 -20.05 8.96
CA ALA A 856 14.07 -18.93 9.48
C ALA A 856 13.25 -18.13 10.50
N ALA A 857 11.98 -17.87 10.20
CA ALA A 857 11.04 -17.24 11.13
C ALA A 857 10.92 -18.04 12.44
N ARG A 858 10.70 -19.36 12.35
CA ARG A 858 10.64 -20.25 13.52
C ARG A 858 11.89 -20.11 14.40
N ARG A 859 13.07 -20.19 13.80
CA ARG A 859 14.35 -20.02 14.51
C ARG A 859 14.50 -18.64 15.13
N ARG A 860 14.02 -17.57 14.47
CA ARG A 860 14.03 -16.21 15.02
C ARG A 860 13.23 -16.15 16.31
N PHE A 861 11.98 -16.60 16.26
CA PHE A 861 11.10 -16.59 17.43
C PHE A 861 11.64 -17.48 18.55
N GLU A 862 12.19 -18.66 18.22
CA GLU A 862 12.84 -19.53 19.21
C GLU A 862 13.97 -18.82 19.95
N ARG A 863 14.90 -18.15 19.24
CA ARG A 863 16.02 -17.44 19.87
C ARG A 863 15.57 -16.22 20.68
N VAL A 864 14.58 -15.48 20.18
CA VAL A 864 13.96 -14.35 20.88
C VAL A 864 13.32 -14.82 22.20
N ILE A 865 12.56 -15.91 22.18
CA ILE A 865 11.96 -16.53 23.36
C ILE A 865 13.06 -17.00 24.33
N GLN A 866 14.06 -17.74 23.82
CA GLN A 866 15.18 -18.23 24.63
C GLN A 866 15.97 -17.12 25.31
N ARG A 867 16.12 -15.95 24.67
CA ARG A 867 16.73 -14.77 25.27
C ARG A 867 15.84 -14.14 26.34
N LEU A 868 14.53 -14.01 26.07
CA LEU A 868 13.56 -13.44 26.99
C LEU A 868 13.45 -14.22 28.31
N VAL A 869 13.48 -15.55 28.23
CA VAL A 869 13.35 -16.45 29.40
C VAL A 869 14.69 -16.77 30.07
N ARG A 870 15.81 -16.21 29.57
CA ARG A 870 17.14 -16.45 30.11
C ARG A 870 17.28 -15.70 31.45
N SER A 871 17.06 -16.40 32.57
CA SER A 871 17.46 -15.92 33.89
C SER A 871 18.97 -16.05 34.09
N ALA A 872 19.57 -15.11 34.82
CA ALA A 872 20.96 -15.20 35.29
C ALA A 872 21.14 -16.32 36.34
N ASP A 873 20.05 -16.73 36.99
CA ASP A 873 20.01 -17.86 37.91
C ASP A 873 19.62 -19.15 37.14
N PRO A 874 20.51 -20.17 37.10
CA PRO A 874 20.22 -21.48 36.52
C PRO A 874 19.11 -22.26 37.25
N GLN A 875 18.85 -21.94 38.53
CA GLN A 875 17.85 -22.60 39.37
C GLN A 875 16.48 -21.91 39.35
N ALA A 876 16.35 -20.77 38.67
CA ALA A 876 15.07 -20.08 38.55
C ALA A 876 14.00 -20.98 37.88
N PRO A 877 12.74 -20.97 38.36
CA PRO A 877 11.65 -21.78 37.80
C PRO A 877 11.53 -21.63 36.29
N LEU A 878 11.16 -22.73 35.62
CA LEU A 878 10.91 -22.70 34.18
C LEU A 878 9.68 -21.84 33.88
N VAL A 879 9.85 -20.86 32.99
CA VAL A 879 8.73 -20.09 32.45
C VAL A 879 7.81 -21.05 31.69
N THR A 880 6.58 -21.18 32.17
CA THR A 880 5.57 -22.06 31.59
C THR A 880 5.05 -21.52 30.26
N ARG A 881 4.39 -22.39 29.48
CA ARG A 881 3.69 -21.99 28.24
C ARG A 881 2.69 -20.85 28.50
N VAL A 882 1.89 -20.94 29.56
CA VAL A 882 0.83 -19.96 29.89
C VAL A 882 1.43 -18.61 30.26
N GLU A 883 2.52 -18.61 31.04
CA GLU A 883 3.23 -17.36 31.35
C GLU A 883 3.81 -16.70 30.10
N LEU A 884 4.37 -17.49 29.17
CA LEU A 884 4.90 -16.94 27.93
C LEU A 884 3.79 -16.39 27.01
N GLN A 885 2.61 -17.02 26.98
CA GLN A 885 1.41 -16.49 26.28
C GLN A 885 1.00 -15.13 26.86
N ASN A 886 0.96 -14.99 28.18
CA ASN A 886 0.64 -13.72 28.84
C ASN A 886 1.71 -12.64 28.59
N ARG A 887 2.90 -13.05 28.18
CA ARG A 887 4.05 -12.20 27.84
C ARG A 887 4.30 -12.07 26.34
N GLU A 888 3.30 -12.35 25.50
CA GLU A 888 3.43 -12.23 24.05
C GLU A 888 3.93 -10.83 23.61
N GLY A 889 3.48 -9.77 24.30
CA GLY A 889 3.97 -8.41 24.07
C GLY A 889 5.48 -8.22 24.33
N ASP A 890 6.05 -8.97 25.28
CA ASP A 890 7.49 -8.97 25.55
C ASP A 890 8.26 -9.69 24.44
N VAL A 891 7.72 -10.80 23.92
CA VAL A 891 8.28 -11.52 22.76
C VAL A 891 8.37 -10.59 21.55
N LEU A 892 7.31 -9.83 21.27
CA LEU A 892 7.31 -8.83 20.18
C LEU A 892 8.28 -7.68 20.44
N SER A 893 8.44 -7.26 21.70
CA SER A 893 9.39 -6.22 22.08
C SER A 893 10.84 -6.69 21.93
N GLU A 894 11.13 -7.97 22.24
CA GLU A 894 12.45 -8.56 22.02
C GLU A 894 12.72 -8.79 20.53
N LEU A 895 11.72 -9.20 19.74
CA LEU A 895 11.84 -9.25 18.28
C LEU A 895 12.19 -7.88 17.68
N GLU A 896 11.54 -6.81 18.14
CA GLU A 896 11.88 -5.45 17.71
C GLU A 896 13.31 -5.07 18.12
N ARG A 897 13.73 -5.39 19.34
CA ARG A 897 15.10 -5.11 19.84
C ARG A 897 16.17 -5.86 19.04
N ASP A 898 15.93 -7.11 18.68
CA ASP A 898 16.82 -7.89 17.80
C ASP A 898 16.97 -7.21 16.43
N LEU A 899 15.85 -6.84 15.80
CA LEU A 899 15.85 -6.17 14.50
C LEU A 899 16.47 -4.77 14.55
N GLN A 900 16.25 -4.02 15.64
CA GLN A 900 16.90 -2.74 15.87
C GLN A 900 18.40 -2.91 15.99
N SER A 901 18.87 -3.90 16.76
CA SER A 901 20.30 -4.19 16.90
C SER A 901 20.93 -4.54 15.55
N ALA A 902 20.26 -5.38 14.75
CA ALA A 902 20.74 -5.72 13.41
C ALA A 902 20.74 -4.52 12.46
N ALA A 903 19.72 -3.66 12.53
CA ALA A 903 19.63 -2.43 11.74
C ALA A 903 20.73 -1.42 12.12
N ASP A 904 21.05 -1.28 13.41
CA ASP A 904 22.11 -0.42 13.91
C ASP A 904 23.48 -0.90 13.42
N VAL A 905 23.74 -2.21 13.49
CA VAL A 905 24.95 -2.82 12.92
C VAL A 905 25.04 -2.53 11.41
N ALA A 906 23.96 -2.74 10.67
CA ALA A 906 23.92 -2.44 9.23
C ALA A 906 24.19 -0.95 8.94
N GLY A 907 23.61 -0.04 9.72
CA GLY A 907 23.80 1.40 9.62
C GLY A 907 25.23 1.84 9.93
N ARG A 908 25.87 1.24 10.94
CA ARG A 908 27.28 1.49 11.30
C ARG A 908 28.23 1.02 10.20
N ILE A 909 27.99 -0.17 9.64
CA ILE A 909 28.77 -0.66 8.49
C ILE A 909 28.57 0.25 7.26
N MET A 910 27.34 0.69 6.98
CA MET A 910 27.05 1.62 5.88
C MET A 910 27.75 2.97 6.07
N ARG A 911 27.76 3.51 7.29
CA ARG A 911 28.50 4.74 7.64
C ARG A 911 29.99 4.57 7.37
N ALA A 912 30.61 3.49 7.87
CA ALA A 912 32.02 3.20 7.62
C ALA A 912 32.32 3.16 6.12
N ARG A 913 31.50 2.45 5.33
CA ARG A 913 31.66 2.36 3.86
C ARG A 913 31.53 3.71 3.16
N THR A 914 30.64 4.57 3.63
CA THR A 914 30.43 5.92 3.07
C THR A 914 31.66 6.78 3.32
N VAL A 915 32.15 6.79 4.57
CA VAL A 915 33.35 7.54 4.98
C VAL A 915 34.59 7.04 4.22
N LEU A 916 34.76 5.73 4.08
CA LEU A 916 35.82 5.15 3.24
C LEU A 916 35.70 5.58 1.77
N GLY A 917 34.47 5.68 1.23
CA GLY A 917 34.23 6.21 -0.10
C GLY A 917 34.71 7.64 -0.28
N THR A 918 34.47 8.51 0.72
CA THR A 918 34.97 9.88 0.73
C THR A 918 36.50 9.94 0.76
N LEU A 919 37.15 9.09 1.57
CA LEU A 919 38.60 9.00 1.60
C LEU A 919 39.20 8.53 0.27
N ILE A 920 38.60 7.53 -0.37
CA ILE A 920 39.03 7.04 -1.68
C ILE A 920 38.91 8.13 -2.75
N ALA A 921 37.80 8.88 -2.74
CA ALA A 921 37.60 10.01 -3.65
C ALA A 921 38.64 11.11 -3.41
N ALA A 922 38.92 11.43 -2.15
CA ALA A 922 39.94 12.40 -1.78
C ALA A 922 41.35 11.96 -2.19
N ALA A 923 41.66 10.66 -2.11
CA ALA A 923 42.92 10.10 -2.57
C ALA A 923 43.12 10.22 -4.09
N SER A 924 42.02 10.35 -4.84
CA SER A 924 42.03 10.52 -6.29
C SER A 924 42.06 11.98 -6.73
N ALA A 925 42.05 12.94 -5.80
CA ALA A 925 42.06 14.37 -6.11
C ALA A 925 43.45 14.86 -6.51
N ALA A 926 43.51 15.83 -7.43
CA ALA A 926 44.76 16.48 -7.81
C ALA A 926 45.40 17.15 -6.58
N GLY A 927 46.70 16.87 -6.34
CA GLY A 927 47.44 17.40 -5.19
C GLY A 927 47.22 16.65 -3.87
N ALA A 928 46.53 15.51 -3.87
CA ALA A 928 46.43 14.66 -2.68
C ALA A 928 47.81 14.16 -2.24
N THR A 929 48.05 14.14 -0.92
CA THR A 929 49.28 13.60 -0.32
C THR A 929 48.93 12.52 0.71
N LEU A 930 49.82 11.53 0.86
CA LEU A 930 49.62 10.45 1.83
C LEU A 930 49.51 11.00 3.25
N ALA A 931 50.41 11.88 3.66
CA ALA A 931 50.39 12.52 4.97
C ALA A 931 49.07 13.30 5.20
N GLY A 932 48.59 14.03 4.19
CA GLY A 932 47.35 14.78 4.27
C GLY A 932 46.12 13.89 4.45
N LEU A 933 46.09 12.69 3.86
CA LEU A 933 44.99 11.73 4.06
C LEU A 933 45.07 10.99 5.40
N LEU A 934 46.27 10.71 5.91
CA LEU A 934 46.44 9.99 7.18
C LEU A 934 45.98 10.80 8.39
N VAL A 935 46.00 12.13 8.32
CA VAL A 935 45.54 13.03 9.39
C VAL A 935 44.05 13.37 9.29
N ARG A 936 43.34 12.85 8.28
CA ARG A 936 41.92 13.13 8.09
C ARG A 936 41.05 12.47 9.17
N PRO A 937 40.10 13.21 9.77
CA PRO A 937 39.21 12.66 10.79
C PRO A 937 38.37 11.49 10.25
N GLU A 938 38.08 11.46 8.94
CA GLU A 938 37.32 10.40 8.30
C GLU A 938 37.94 9.00 8.51
N LEU A 939 39.25 8.88 8.62
CA LEU A 939 39.89 7.57 8.86
C LEU A 939 39.57 7.05 10.26
N ALA A 940 39.64 7.92 11.27
CA ALA A 940 39.28 7.60 12.64
C ALA A 940 37.78 7.29 12.76
N ASP A 941 36.93 8.06 12.07
CA ASP A 941 35.48 7.84 12.04
C ASP A 941 35.11 6.50 11.40
N ALA A 942 35.76 6.12 10.30
CA ALA A 942 35.55 4.82 9.67
C ALA A 942 35.91 3.68 10.62
N ARG A 943 37.08 3.76 11.28
CA ARG A 943 37.52 2.77 12.27
C ARG A 943 36.56 2.70 13.46
N ARG A 944 36.11 3.84 13.99
CA ARG A 944 35.12 3.91 15.09
C ARG A 944 33.81 3.24 14.69
N ALA A 945 33.29 3.52 13.50
CA ALA A 945 32.07 2.91 13.01
C ALA A 945 32.19 1.37 12.88
N VAL A 946 33.35 0.84 12.50
CA VAL A 946 33.61 -0.61 12.50
C VAL A 946 33.65 -1.19 13.91
N MET A 947 34.31 -0.52 14.86
CA MET A 947 34.32 -0.92 16.28
C MET A 947 32.90 -0.98 16.84
N ASP A 948 32.11 0.07 16.62
CA ASP A 948 30.73 0.14 17.11
C ASP A 948 29.86 -0.94 16.46
N ALA A 949 30.07 -1.24 15.17
CA ALA A 949 29.37 -2.34 14.50
C ALA A 949 29.71 -3.69 15.14
N ARG A 950 31.00 -3.94 15.44
CA ARG A 950 31.46 -5.16 16.10
C ARG A 950 30.84 -5.32 17.49
N THR A 951 30.90 -4.28 18.32
CA THR A 951 30.27 -4.30 19.65
C THR A 951 28.76 -4.50 19.56
N GLY A 952 28.11 -3.91 18.56
CA GLY A 952 26.67 -4.05 18.33
C GLY A 952 26.21 -5.47 18.01
N LEU A 953 27.08 -6.33 17.47
CA LEU A 953 26.73 -7.72 17.12
C LEU A 953 26.25 -8.54 18.33
N ALA A 954 26.71 -8.23 19.55
CA ALA A 954 26.26 -8.90 20.77
C ALA A 954 24.74 -8.76 21.02
N GLY A 955 24.11 -7.70 20.48
CA GLY A 955 22.66 -7.48 20.56
C GLY A 955 21.84 -8.30 19.57
N VAL A 956 22.47 -8.88 18.55
CA VAL A 956 21.78 -9.59 17.46
C VAL A 956 21.64 -11.08 17.80
N VAL A 957 20.42 -11.61 17.84
CA VAL A 957 20.16 -13.06 18.01
C VAL A 957 19.96 -13.77 16.68
N ASN A 958 19.52 -13.07 15.64
CA ASN A 958 19.26 -13.71 14.37
C ASN A 958 19.58 -12.84 13.15
N VAL A 959 20.13 -13.48 12.13
CA VAL A 959 20.54 -12.87 10.86
C VAL A 959 20.10 -13.75 9.70
N SER A 960 20.20 -13.23 8.48
CA SER A 960 19.97 -14.01 7.26
C SER A 960 21.28 -14.70 6.84
N PRO A 961 21.45 -16.02 7.02
CA PRO A 961 22.70 -16.70 6.68
C PRO A 961 22.91 -16.75 5.16
N ALA A 962 24.17 -16.78 4.75
CA ALA A 962 24.54 -17.10 3.37
C ALA A 962 24.59 -18.63 3.18
N GLY A 963 23.93 -19.15 2.15
CA GLY A 963 23.91 -20.58 1.84
C GLY A 963 23.36 -21.43 3.00
N ASN A 964 24.09 -22.49 3.36
CA ASN A 964 23.69 -23.46 4.40
C ASN A 964 24.30 -23.16 5.78
N ALA A 965 24.93 -22.00 5.97
CA ALA A 965 25.57 -21.65 7.23
C ALA A 965 24.54 -21.52 8.37
N SER A 966 24.96 -21.85 9.60
CA SER A 966 24.16 -21.54 10.78
C SER A 966 24.19 -20.04 11.09
N VAL A 967 23.19 -19.57 11.84
CA VAL A 967 23.14 -18.18 12.34
C VAL A 967 24.39 -17.86 13.16
N ASP A 968 24.79 -18.78 14.04
CA ASP A 968 25.94 -18.59 14.94
C ASP A 968 27.26 -18.57 14.15
N ALA A 969 27.42 -19.43 13.14
CA ALA A 969 28.57 -19.38 12.24
C ALA A 969 28.60 -18.08 11.42
N THR A 970 27.45 -17.56 11.02
CA THR A 970 27.34 -16.29 10.28
C THR A 970 27.74 -15.12 11.18
N LEU A 971 27.22 -15.05 12.41
CA LEU A 971 27.59 -14.02 13.39
C LEU A 971 29.08 -14.08 13.75
N ALA A 972 29.63 -15.28 13.94
CA ALA A 972 31.06 -15.49 14.17
C ALA A 972 31.90 -14.98 12.98
N THR A 973 31.48 -15.29 11.74
CA THR A 973 32.15 -14.81 10.53
C THR A 973 32.13 -13.28 10.45
N MET A 974 30.97 -12.65 10.69
CA MET A 974 30.86 -11.19 10.73
C MET A 974 31.78 -10.58 11.80
N ASN A 975 31.83 -11.16 13.00
CA ASN A 975 32.70 -10.69 14.08
C ASN A 975 34.18 -10.80 13.71
N THR A 976 34.59 -11.90 13.09
CA THR A 976 35.96 -12.09 12.58
C THR A 976 36.29 -11.05 11.52
N THR A 977 35.40 -10.82 10.55
CA THR A 977 35.61 -9.81 9.50
C THR A 977 35.72 -8.40 10.09
N LEU A 978 34.81 -8.01 10.98
CA LEU A 978 34.85 -6.67 11.59
C LEU A 978 36.10 -6.48 12.46
N SER A 979 36.55 -7.52 13.16
CA SER A 979 37.82 -7.48 13.93
C SER A 979 39.04 -7.30 13.02
N ALA A 980 39.06 -8.00 11.88
CA ALA A 980 40.14 -7.84 10.89
C ALA A 980 40.13 -6.45 10.25
N GLU A 981 38.96 -5.89 9.94
CA GLU A 981 38.85 -4.55 9.37
C GLU A 981 39.19 -3.45 10.39
N GLU A 982 38.83 -3.63 11.68
CA GLU A 982 39.26 -2.73 12.75
C GLU A 982 40.79 -2.65 12.85
N ALA A 983 41.47 -3.79 12.74
CA ALA A 983 42.94 -3.86 12.73
C ALA A 983 43.53 -3.27 11.44
N ARG A 984 42.96 -3.57 10.27
CA ARG A 984 43.43 -3.04 8.98
C ARG A 984 43.31 -1.51 8.92
N LEU A 985 42.22 -0.94 9.42
CA LEU A 985 41.99 0.51 9.46
C LEU A 985 42.84 1.24 10.52
N ALA A 986 43.59 0.52 11.35
CA ALA A 986 44.64 1.13 12.18
C ALA A 986 45.88 1.52 11.37
N LEU A 987 46.02 1.00 10.14
CA LEU A 987 47.13 1.30 9.23
C LEU A 987 48.51 1.14 9.90
N THR A 988 48.72 0.02 10.58
CA THR A 988 50.00 -0.31 11.23
C THR A 988 50.58 -1.60 10.61
N PRO A 989 51.69 -1.52 9.86
CA PRO A 989 52.47 -0.31 9.53
C PRO A 989 51.75 0.63 8.56
N SER A 990 52.20 1.90 8.53
CA SER A 990 51.63 2.92 7.64
C SER A 990 51.81 2.54 6.16
N PRO A 991 50.86 2.87 5.26
CA PRO A 991 50.99 2.59 3.83
C PRO A 991 52.24 3.26 3.25
N ALA A 992 52.92 2.61 2.31
CA ALA A 992 54.12 3.17 1.67
C ALA A 992 53.78 4.21 0.60
N SER A 993 52.56 4.17 0.04
CA SER A 993 52.11 5.08 -1.02
C SER A 993 50.62 5.39 -0.95
N LEU A 994 50.19 6.41 -1.71
CA LEU A 994 48.76 6.71 -1.94
C LEU A 994 48.01 5.56 -2.62
N SER A 995 48.70 4.83 -3.50
CA SER A 995 48.14 3.65 -4.18
C SER A 995 47.86 2.54 -3.16
N ASP A 996 48.80 2.28 -2.25
CA ASP A 996 48.63 1.27 -1.19
C ASP A 996 47.50 1.63 -0.24
N LEU A 997 47.41 2.90 0.17
CA LEU A 997 46.29 3.40 0.99
C LEU A 997 44.96 3.22 0.24
N THR A 998 44.87 3.64 -1.02
CA THR A 998 43.63 3.52 -1.82
C THR A 998 43.20 2.07 -1.99
N SER A 999 44.16 1.16 -2.24
CA SER A 999 43.93 -0.27 -2.34
C SER A 999 43.42 -0.85 -1.00
N ALA A 1000 44.06 -0.50 0.12
CA ALA A 1000 43.64 -0.94 1.45
C ALA A 1000 42.22 -0.46 1.80
N LEU A 1001 41.92 0.84 1.59
CA LEU A 1001 40.60 1.42 1.86
C LEU A 1001 39.51 0.79 0.96
N THR A 1002 39.84 0.52 -0.30
CA THR A 1002 38.93 -0.16 -1.24
C THR A 1002 38.66 -1.60 -0.80
N GLY A 1003 39.71 -2.33 -0.41
CA GLY A 1003 39.62 -3.67 0.16
C GLY A 1003 38.70 -3.70 1.40
N SER A 1004 38.92 -2.78 2.34
CA SER A 1004 38.05 -2.64 3.52
C SER A 1004 36.61 -2.32 3.18
N ARG A 1005 36.37 -1.38 2.25
CA ARG A 1005 35.02 -1.01 1.81
C ARG A 1005 34.27 -2.22 1.20
N ASN A 1006 34.98 -3.10 0.50
CA ASN A 1006 34.43 -4.32 -0.09
C ASN A 1006 34.17 -5.42 0.95
N ALA A 1007 35.12 -5.66 1.85
CA ALA A 1007 34.96 -6.60 2.96
C ALA A 1007 33.77 -6.23 3.86
N LEU A 1008 33.63 -4.93 4.19
CA LEU A 1008 32.48 -4.41 4.92
C LEU A 1008 31.16 -4.56 4.14
N ALA A 1009 31.18 -4.46 2.82
CA ALA A 1009 29.99 -4.72 2.01
C ALA A 1009 29.53 -6.18 2.13
N ALA A 1010 30.46 -7.14 2.12
CA ALA A 1010 30.17 -8.55 2.33
C ALA A 1010 29.64 -8.80 3.75
N ALA A 1011 30.28 -8.21 4.77
CA ALA A 1011 29.86 -8.33 6.16
C ALA A 1011 28.46 -7.76 6.44
N ALA A 1012 28.02 -6.75 5.67
CA ALA A 1012 26.67 -6.18 5.81
C ALA A 1012 25.54 -7.10 5.30
N GLY A 1013 25.85 -8.03 4.40
CA GLY A 1013 24.86 -8.86 3.71
C GLY A 1013 23.82 -9.52 4.64
N PRO A 1014 24.23 -10.22 5.71
CA PRO A 1014 23.32 -10.90 6.62
C PRO A 1014 22.33 -9.99 7.39
N VAL A 1015 22.63 -8.70 7.52
CA VAL A 1015 21.83 -7.70 8.26
C VAL A 1015 21.21 -6.62 7.35
N ALA A 1016 21.44 -6.68 6.03
CA ALA A 1016 21.05 -5.63 5.10
C ALA A 1016 19.53 -5.36 5.05
N THR A 1017 18.70 -6.37 5.32
CA THR A 1017 17.24 -6.25 5.32
C THR A 1017 16.65 -5.81 6.67
N ALA A 1018 17.45 -5.80 7.74
CA ALA A 1018 16.99 -5.51 9.09
C ALA A 1018 16.26 -4.16 9.24
N PRO A 1019 16.70 -3.04 8.62
CA PRO A 1019 15.99 -1.76 8.73
C PRO A 1019 14.55 -1.83 8.18
N MET A 1020 14.36 -2.51 7.05
CA MET A 1020 13.03 -2.67 6.43
C MET A 1020 12.13 -3.56 7.30
N PHE A 1021 12.71 -4.65 7.82
CA PHE A 1021 12.04 -5.58 8.71
C PHE A 1021 11.64 -4.97 10.05
N LEU A 1022 12.48 -4.08 10.60
CA LEU A 1022 12.22 -3.31 11.81
C LEU A 1022 11.01 -2.39 11.64
N GLU A 1023 10.97 -1.59 10.56
CA GLU A 1023 9.86 -0.68 10.31
C GLU A 1023 8.53 -1.40 10.10
N ARG A 1024 8.55 -2.62 9.55
CA ARG A 1024 7.37 -3.49 9.47
C ARG A 1024 6.89 -3.94 10.85
N ILE A 1025 7.79 -4.42 11.72
CA ILE A 1025 7.43 -4.83 13.09
C ILE A 1025 6.92 -3.65 13.91
N LYS A 1026 7.57 -2.47 13.82
CA LYS A 1026 7.10 -1.24 14.47
C LYS A 1026 5.68 -0.87 14.01
N ARG A 1027 5.37 -1.02 12.71
CA ARG A 1027 4.01 -0.81 12.20
C ARG A 1027 3.02 -1.82 12.75
N ILE A 1028 3.33 -3.13 12.75
CA ILE A 1028 2.47 -4.17 13.34
C ILE A 1028 2.16 -3.84 14.81
N ARG A 1029 3.18 -3.48 15.59
CA ARG A 1029 3.01 -3.15 17.02
C ARG A 1029 2.13 -1.92 17.24
N ARG A 1030 2.27 -0.89 16.41
CA ARG A 1030 1.44 0.34 16.44
C ARG A 1030 0.05 0.17 15.82
N SER A 1031 -0.22 -0.96 15.15
CA SER A 1031 -1.51 -1.20 14.49
C SER A 1031 -2.67 -1.42 15.47
N THR A 1032 -3.89 -1.32 14.95
CA THR A 1032 -5.15 -1.58 15.66
C THR A 1032 -5.64 -3.03 15.53
N LEU A 1033 -4.85 -3.96 14.97
CA LEU A 1033 -5.24 -5.35 14.73
C LEU A 1033 -6.00 -5.98 15.92
N ASP A 1034 -5.43 -5.93 17.12
CA ASP A 1034 -6.04 -6.53 18.32
C ASP A 1034 -7.29 -5.79 18.85
N ALA A 1035 -7.80 -4.75 18.19
CA ALA A 1035 -9.03 -4.06 18.60
C ALA A 1035 -10.30 -4.86 18.27
N GLY A 1036 -10.28 -5.74 17.25
CA GLY A 1036 -11.46 -6.49 16.80
C GLY A 1036 -11.76 -7.80 17.53
N LEU A 1037 -10.82 -8.34 18.34
CA LEU A 1037 -11.05 -9.59 19.10
C LEU A 1037 -11.87 -9.39 20.39
N ALA A 1038 -12.04 -8.15 20.85
CA ALA A 1038 -12.79 -7.82 22.06
C ALA A 1038 -14.29 -7.60 21.82
N GLU A 1039 -14.78 -7.67 20.57
CA GLU A 1039 -16.20 -7.60 20.23
C GLU A 1039 -16.85 -8.99 20.06
N VAL A 1040 -16.05 -10.07 20.01
CA VAL A 1040 -16.50 -11.46 19.80
C VAL A 1040 -16.36 -12.33 21.06
N ALA A 1041 -15.60 -11.86 22.06
CA ALA A 1041 -15.53 -12.45 23.40
C ALA A 1041 -16.29 -11.56 24.38
#